data_AF-A0A554RSY8-F1
#
_entry.id   AF-A0A554RSY8-F1
#
_cell.length_a   1.000
_cell.length_b   1.000
_cell.length_c   1.000
_cell.angle_alpha   90.00
_cell.angle_beta   90.00
_cell.angle_gamma   90.00
#
_symmetry.space_group_name_H-M   'P 1'
#
loop_
_entity.id
_entity.type
_entity.pdbx_description
1 polymer ?
#
loop_
_entity_poly.entity_id
_entity_poly.type
_entity_poly.pdbx_seq_one_letter_code
_entity_poly.pdbx_strand_id
1 'polypeptide(L)'
;MAAASRDLQGLLAGLDPTADVAQRHIWLINLFDWLRGDRASPQAAIGRVQLLLDAVEARPELCERLRAWWRAFTQSVDLTALLADYGFAPRTAFLSEFGERMRRKILPGTPETTDASDLFRLVLPGVFDAGWIALLDDTQLARIGALLADAAPMPDGSARWRHTVMDAVTYCCSQVVATGFSPELRLRISPEAGEARPFHALMADLDALREQMFALPRDEESLQAAFVAFRDRLDACRSSASSVYTHLEDNGISVGLVFRLRQLRERVLRIRELLDCLMSPVPGPSMARLVGKLVLAGGERNSIRALIASNSSMLAAKVTERSAETGEHYITRDRRSYLQMVKKAAGGGAFTALTVLAKFGIYALALSAFWSGLAAGLMYAASFVAIQLLHLTLATKQPAMTAPAMAARLRDIKSDDAVDQFVDEVANLVRSQVAAVLGNVLLVVPAVGLLVLGWQAALGRPLLDAAHAASTLHSLSLLGPTVLFAAITGILLFSSSIIAGWTENAFVLHRLDSAMRYNPRIGAFLGAARARRWAAFMRTHISGFASNISLGLMLGLLPAFAGFFGLGLDVRHVTLSAGQIAAAAASMGLPALHQPALWWAVAAIPVIGALNVSVSFYFAFRLALRAHSVSLGDRARIRSAIWARWRSRPVSFFLPT
;
A
#
# COMPACT_ATOMS: atom_id res chain seq x y z
N MET A 1 19.98 -23.81 -15.37
CA MET A 1 20.99 -24.49 -16.21
C MET A 1 22.31 -24.50 -15.46
N ALA A 2 23.00 -25.63 -15.46
CA ALA A 2 24.19 -25.88 -14.65
C ALA A 2 25.30 -24.87 -14.93
N ALA A 3 25.70 -24.11 -13.89
CA ALA A 3 26.78 -23.14 -13.91
C ALA A 3 28.17 -23.80 -13.76
N ALA A 4 28.36 -24.98 -14.34
CA ALA A 4 29.61 -25.71 -14.29
C ALA A 4 30.30 -25.68 -15.66
N SER A 5 31.58 -25.29 -15.65
CA SER A 5 32.61 -25.48 -16.69
C SER A 5 32.60 -24.59 -17.94
N ARG A 6 32.83 -23.27 -17.77
CA ARG A 6 33.77 -22.59 -18.68
C ARG A 6 34.91 -22.05 -17.83
N ASP A 7 36.09 -22.60 -18.03
CA ASP A 7 37.33 -22.04 -17.49
C ASP A 7 37.58 -20.65 -18.12
N LEU A 8 38.27 -19.76 -17.40
CA LEU A 8 38.56 -18.40 -17.83
C LEU A 8 39.20 -18.37 -19.22
N GLN A 9 40.08 -19.33 -19.53
CA GLN A 9 40.71 -19.45 -20.85
C GLN A 9 39.69 -19.62 -21.98
N GLY A 10 38.66 -20.44 -21.77
CA GLY A 10 37.60 -20.65 -22.77
C GLY A 10 36.74 -19.40 -22.97
N LEU A 11 36.48 -18.64 -21.91
CA LEU A 11 35.77 -17.36 -22.00
C LEU A 11 36.60 -16.31 -22.76
N LEU A 12 37.89 -16.20 -22.46
CA LEU A 12 38.79 -15.27 -23.16
C LEU A 12 38.99 -15.65 -24.63
N ALA A 13 39.05 -16.94 -24.96
CA ALA A 13 39.12 -17.39 -26.35
C ALA A 13 37.88 -16.99 -27.16
N GLY A 14 36.69 -17.07 -26.55
CA GLY A 14 35.40 -16.72 -27.14
C GLY A 14 35.08 -15.22 -27.21
N LEU A 15 36.01 -14.34 -26.83
CA LEU A 15 35.83 -12.88 -26.91
C LEU A 15 35.89 -12.41 -28.38
N ASP A 16 34.76 -12.33 -29.05
CA ASP A 16 34.68 -11.91 -30.46
C ASP A 16 33.93 -10.57 -30.63
N PRO A 17 34.62 -9.48 -30.99
CA PRO A 17 33.99 -8.18 -31.28
C PRO A 17 33.04 -8.20 -32.49
N THR A 18 33.29 -9.10 -33.45
CA THR A 18 32.58 -9.17 -34.74
C THR A 18 31.36 -10.08 -34.72
N ALA A 19 31.18 -10.86 -33.65
CA ALA A 19 30.02 -11.71 -33.44
C ALA A 19 28.72 -10.91 -33.43
N ASP A 20 27.61 -11.60 -33.71
CA ASP A 20 26.28 -11.00 -33.63
C ASP A 20 25.95 -10.49 -32.20
N VAL A 21 24.93 -9.65 -32.10
CA VAL A 21 24.54 -9.00 -30.84
C VAL A 21 24.23 -10.03 -29.75
N ALA A 22 23.50 -11.09 -30.10
CA ALA A 22 23.07 -12.11 -29.14
C ALA A 22 24.27 -12.89 -28.58
N GLN A 23 25.23 -13.28 -29.42
CA GLN A 23 26.44 -14.00 -29.03
C GLN A 23 27.33 -13.15 -28.13
N ARG A 24 27.50 -11.86 -28.44
CA ARG A 24 28.23 -10.92 -27.56
C ARG A 24 27.56 -10.82 -26.19
N HIS A 25 26.23 -10.73 -26.15
CA HIS A 25 25.49 -10.65 -24.88
C HIS A 25 25.52 -11.95 -24.10
N ILE A 26 25.45 -13.11 -24.76
CA ILE A 26 25.63 -14.43 -24.12
C ILE A 26 27.04 -14.55 -23.55
N TRP A 27 28.07 -14.09 -24.26
CA TRP A 27 29.44 -14.06 -23.74
C TRP A 27 29.52 -13.22 -22.46
N LEU A 28 28.92 -12.02 -22.45
CA LEU A 28 28.88 -11.15 -21.27
C LEU A 28 28.15 -11.81 -20.09
N ILE A 29 27.01 -12.45 -20.33
CA ILE A 29 26.25 -13.19 -19.29
C ILE A 29 27.12 -14.30 -18.70
N ASN A 30 27.76 -15.11 -19.56
CA ASN A 30 28.64 -16.20 -19.13
C ASN A 30 29.87 -15.71 -18.35
N LEU A 31 30.45 -14.56 -18.74
CA LEU A 31 31.55 -13.94 -18.02
C LEU A 31 31.13 -13.55 -16.60
N PHE A 32 29.98 -12.88 -16.45
CA PHE A 32 29.48 -12.48 -15.14
C PHE A 32 29.05 -13.69 -14.29
N ASP A 33 28.53 -14.75 -14.89
CA ASP A 33 28.26 -16.01 -14.17
C ASP A 33 29.55 -16.69 -13.68
N TRP A 34 30.63 -16.64 -14.47
CA TRP A 34 31.95 -17.11 -14.02
C TRP A 34 32.50 -16.26 -12.87
N LEU A 35 32.39 -14.92 -12.95
CA LEU A 35 32.80 -14.01 -11.88
C LEU A 35 32.07 -14.36 -10.56
N ARG A 36 30.77 -14.62 -10.62
CA ARG A 36 29.98 -15.07 -9.46
C ARG A 36 30.41 -16.44 -8.92
N GLY A 37 30.69 -17.39 -9.81
CA GLY A 37 30.89 -18.80 -9.48
C GLY A 37 29.72 -19.38 -8.69
N ASP A 38 30.02 -20.01 -7.55
CA ASP A 38 29.03 -20.64 -6.66
C ASP A 38 28.22 -19.65 -5.80
N ARG A 39 28.57 -18.35 -5.84
CA ARG A 39 27.94 -17.28 -5.05
C ARG A 39 28.07 -17.48 -3.54
N ALA A 40 29.06 -18.25 -3.07
CA ALA A 40 29.26 -18.50 -1.65
C ALA A 40 29.76 -17.26 -0.88
N SER A 41 30.58 -16.43 -1.53
CA SER A 41 31.17 -15.24 -0.93
C SER A 41 31.42 -14.14 -1.98
N PRO A 42 31.04 -12.88 -1.72
CA PRO A 42 31.39 -11.73 -2.56
C PRO A 42 32.91 -11.57 -2.76
N GLN A 43 33.72 -11.90 -1.75
CA GLN A 43 35.18 -11.83 -1.83
C GLN A 43 35.75 -12.80 -2.87
N ALA A 44 35.15 -13.98 -3.03
CA ALA A 44 35.56 -14.92 -4.06
C ALA A 44 35.34 -14.35 -5.48
N ALA A 45 34.27 -13.57 -5.67
CA ALA A 45 34.01 -12.89 -6.96
C ALA A 45 35.05 -11.81 -7.27
N ILE A 46 35.50 -11.05 -6.26
CA ILE A 46 36.59 -10.07 -6.40
C ILE A 46 37.88 -10.77 -6.81
N GLY A 47 38.20 -11.92 -6.19
CA GLY A 47 39.36 -12.72 -6.59
C GLY A 47 39.31 -13.14 -8.07
N ARG A 48 38.12 -13.48 -8.58
CA ARG A 48 37.93 -13.77 -10.01
C ARG A 48 38.03 -12.54 -10.91
N VAL A 49 37.58 -11.37 -10.45
CA VAL A 49 37.82 -10.09 -11.15
C VAL A 49 39.32 -9.83 -11.28
N GLN A 50 40.08 -10.02 -10.21
CA GLN A 50 41.53 -9.88 -10.24
C GLN A 50 42.17 -10.83 -11.26
N LEU A 51 41.81 -12.12 -11.23
CA LEU A 51 42.30 -13.10 -12.21
C LEU A 51 41.97 -12.72 -13.66
N LEU A 52 40.77 -12.18 -13.91
CA LEU A 52 40.38 -11.71 -15.24
C LEU A 52 41.26 -10.53 -15.69
N LEU A 53 41.46 -9.53 -14.82
CA LEU A 53 42.29 -8.36 -15.12
C LEU A 53 43.74 -8.78 -15.42
N ASP A 54 44.32 -9.62 -14.55
CA ASP A 54 45.69 -10.12 -14.71
C ASP A 54 45.85 -10.92 -16.01
N ALA A 55 44.87 -11.75 -16.36
CA ALA A 55 44.92 -12.57 -17.57
C ALA A 55 44.81 -11.76 -18.87
N VAL A 56 44.02 -10.67 -18.86
CA VAL A 56 43.84 -9.76 -20.00
C VAL A 56 45.05 -8.87 -20.15
N GLU A 57 45.52 -8.23 -19.07
CA GLU A 57 46.66 -7.31 -19.11
C GLU A 57 47.98 -7.99 -19.46
N ALA A 58 48.14 -9.28 -19.11
CA ALA A 58 49.31 -10.07 -19.52
C ALA A 58 49.39 -10.31 -21.04
N ARG A 59 48.33 -10.04 -21.80
CA ARG A 59 48.22 -10.35 -23.24
C ARG A 59 47.70 -9.13 -24.03
N PRO A 60 48.59 -8.35 -24.68
CA PRO A 60 48.20 -7.14 -25.43
C PRO A 60 47.08 -7.37 -26.46
N GLU A 61 47.11 -8.50 -27.17
CA GLU A 61 46.09 -8.88 -28.14
C GLU A 61 44.69 -9.02 -27.52
N LEU A 62 44.60 -9.53 -26.27
CA LEU A 62 43.33 -9.65 -25.56
C LEU A 62 42.82 -8.27 -25.09
N CYS A 63 43.72 -7.38 -24.66
CA CYS A 63 43.36 -5.99 -24.35
C CYS A 63 42.74 -5.28 -25.55
N GLU A 64 43.34 -5.42 -26.74
CA GLU A 64 42.80 -4.81 -27.97
C GLU A 64 41.46 -5.42 -28.38
N ARG A 65 41.32 -6.75 -28.31
CA ARG A 65 40.05 -7.44 -28.56
C ARG A 65 38.96 -6.99 -27.58
N LEU A 66 39.28 -6.86 -26.29
CA LEU A 66 38.32 -6.41 -25.29
C LEU A 66 37.87 -4.96 -25.53
N ARG A 67 38.80 -4.07 -25.86
CA ARG A 67 38.47 -2.67 -26.24
C ARG A 67 37.60 -2.61 -27.50
N ALA A 68 37.91 -3.43 -28.51
CA ALA A 68 37.10 -3.51 -29.73
C ALA A 68 35.70 -4.04 -29.43
N TRP A 69 35.58 -5.07 -28.58
CA TRP A 69 34.28 -5.60 -28.14
C TRP A 69 33.48 -4.55 -27.35
N TRP A 70 34.11 -3.84 -26.41
CA TRP A 70 33.47 -2.78 -25.63
C TRP A 70 32.98 -1.62 -26.51
N ARG A 71 33.77 -1.25 -27.52
CA ARG A 71 33.36 -0.26 -28.52
C ARG A 71 32.14 -0.72 -29.32
N ALA A 72 32.14 -1.97 -29.81
CA ALA A 72 30.99 -2.53 -30.51
C ALA A 72 29.74 -2.58 -29.61
N PHE A 73 29.92 -2.92 -28.32
CA PHE A 73 28.86 -2.95 -27.33
C PHE A 73 28.25 -1.55 -27.10
N THR A 74 29.08 -0.55 -26.78
CA THR A 74 28.62 0.83 -26.51
C THR A 74 28.02 1.53 -27.73
N GLN A 75 28.28 1.03 -28.95
CA GLN A 75 27.66 1.52 -30.19
C GLN A 75 26.33 0.83 -30.53
N SER A 76 26.14 -0.42 -30.10
CA SER A 76 24.95 -1.22 -30.45
C SER A 76 23.90 -1.29 -29.36
N VAL A 77 24.26 -0.92 -28.12
CA VAL A 77 23.39 -1.00 -26.95
C VAL A 77 23.18 0.40 -26.37
N ASP A 78 21.92 0.80 -26.20
CA ASP A 78 21.57 2.09 -25.61
C ASP A 78 21.74 2.07 -24.09
N LEU A 79 22.91 2.47 -23.63
CA LEU A 79 23.23 2.63 -22.21
C LEU A 79 22.48 3.80 -21.55
N THR A 80 21.96 4.74 -22.34
CA THR A 80 21.21 5.87 -21.82
C THR A 80 19.93 5.38 -21.15
N ALA A 81 19.21 4.44 -21.76
CA ALA A 81 18.03 3.83 -21.15
C ALA A 81 18.35 3.14 -19.81
N LEU A 82 19.52 2.49 -19.68
CA LEU A 82 19.94 1.90 -18.40
C LEU A 82 20.20 2.97 -17.34
N LEU A 83 21.00 3.99 -17.66
CA LEU A 83 21.36 5.04 -16.71
C LEU A 83 20.18 5.93 -16.37
N ALA A 84 19.32 6.19 -17.34
CA ALA A 84 18.26 7.18 -17.28
C ALA A 84 16.89 6.60 -17.02
N ASP A 85 16.58 5.31 -17.18
CA ASP A 85 15.21 4.76 -16.99
C ASP A 85 15.17 3.49 -16.15
N TYR A 86 16.27 2.77 -16.03
CA TYR A 86 16.32 1.56 -15.25
C TYR A 86 16.05 1.82 -13.76
N GLY A 87 15.24 0.94 -13.17
CA GLY A 87 14.72 1.09 -11.80
C GLY A 87 13.44 1.91 -11.67
N PHE A 88 13.07 2.71 -12.67
CA PHE A 88 11.86 3.54 -12.62
C PHE A 88 10.64 2.84 -13.23
N ALA A 89 9.45 3.14 -12.73
CA ALA A 89 8.22 2.58 -13.27
C ALA A 89 7.76 3.36 -14.53
N PRO A 90 7.44 2.66 -15.64
CA PRO A 90 7.23 3.28 -16.95
C PRO A 90 5.86 3.95 -17.10
N ARG A 91 4.91 3.67 -16.20
CA ARG A 91 3.53 4.21 -16.25
C ARG A 91 3.04 4.55 -14.85
N THR A 92 2.23 5.61 -14.76
CA THR A 92 1.67 6.18 -13.52
C THR A 92 0.50 5.36 -12.93
N ALA A 93 0.41 4.05 -13.18
CA ALA A 93 -0.71 3.24 -12.73
C ALA A 93 -0.27 1.89 -12.15
N PHE A 94 -0.62 1.65 -10.88
CA PHE A 94 -0.36 0.41 -10.13
C PHE A 94 -0.69 -0.87 -10.91
N LEU A 95 -1.87 -0.93 -11.55
CA LEU A 95 -2.33 -2.11 -12.29
C LEU A 95 -1.45 -2.40 -13.50
N SER A 96 -1.01 -1.35 -14.21
CA SER A 96 -0.10 -1.53 -15.35
C SER A 96 1.27 -2.03 -14.92
N GLU A 97 1.76 -1.56 -13.77
CA GLU A 97 3.03 -2.00 -13.21
C GLU A 97 2.95 -3.43 -12.66
N PHE A 98 1.84 -3.79 -12.01
CA PHE A 98 1.58 -5.16 -11.56
C PHE A 98 1.56 -6.14 -12.75
N GLY A 99 0.83 -5.81 -13.82
CA GLY A 99 0.78 -6.61 -15.04
C GLY A 99 2.14 -6.76 -15.71
N GLU A 100 2.92 -5.68 -15.78
CA GLU A 100 4.28 -5.68 -16.32
C GLU A 100 5.22 -6.59 -15.51
N ARG A 101 5.20 -6.48 -14.17
CA ARG A 101 6.01 -7.33 -13.28
C ARG A 101 5.61 -8.81 -13.37
N MET A 102 4.30 -9.09 -13.46
CA MET A 102 3.79 -10.45 -13.70
C MET A 102 4.27 -11.00 -15.05
N ARG A 103 4.15 -10.21 -16.12
CA ARG A 103 4.61 -10.61 -17.47
C ARG A 103 6.09 -10.96 -17.46
N ARG A 104 6.94 -10.13 -16.86
CA ARG A 104 8.40 -10.36 -16.74
C ARG A 104 8.76 -11.60 -15.92
N LYS A 105 7.88 -12.04 -15.03
CA LYS A 105 8.09 -13.25 -14.22
C LYS A 105 7.67 -14.52 -14.97
N ILE A 106 6.76 -14.40 -15.93
CA ILE A 106 6.22 -15.52 -16.71
C ILE A 106 6.99 -15.71 -18.02
N LEU A 107 7.41 -14.63 -18.68
CA LEU A 107 8.10 -14.68 -19.97
C LEU A 107 9.62 -14.63 -19.80
N PRO A 108 10.39 -15.46 -20.52
CA PRO A 108 11.85 -15.39 -20.54
C PRO A 108 12.33 -14.09 -21.22
N GLY A 109 13.44 -13.54 -20.74
CA GLY A 109 14.13 -12.42 -21.41
C GLY A 109 14.94 -12.91 -22.61
N THR A 110 15.20 -12.01 -23.57
CA THR A 110 16.05 -12.29 -24.74
C THR A 110 17.40 -11.58 -24.62
N PRO A 111 18.54 -12.26 -24.88
CA PRO A 111 19.83 -11.59 -25.02
C PRO A 111 19.95 -10.81 -26.34
N GLU A 112 19.08 -11.03 -27.31
CA GLU A 112 19.01 -10.26 -28.55
C GLU A 112 18.21 -8.96 -28.33
N THR A 113 18.86 -7.97 -27.70
CA THR A 113 18.24 -6.68 -27.38
C THR A 113 19.23 -5.55 -27.53
N THR A 114 18.76 -4.39 -28.01
CA THR A 114 19.53 -3.14 -27.99
C THR A 114 19.27 -2.31 -26.73
N ASP A 115 18.29 -2.71 -25.90
CA ASP A 115 17.98 -2.04 -24.64
C ASP A 115 18.88 -2.58 -23.52
N ALA A 116 19.79 -1.72 -23.04
CA ALA A 116 20.67 -2.04 -21.92
C ALA A 116 19.90 -2.43 -20.65
N SER A 117 18.70 -1.91 -20.43
CA SER A 117 17.85 -2.24 -19.28
C SER A 117 17.41 -3.70 -19.25
N ASP A 118 17.22 -4.30 -20.42
CA ASP A 118 16.80 -5.68 -20.56
C ASP A 118 18.00 -6.62 -20.41
N LEU A 119 19.13 -6.27 -21.03
CA LEU A 119 20.38 -6.99 -20.88
C LEU A 119 20.93 -6.94 -19.45
N PHE A 120 20.88 -5.79 -18.79
CA PHE A 120 21.39 -5.60 -17.44
C PHE A 120 20.73 -6.54 -16.43
N ARG A 121 19.45 -6.89 -16.62
CA ARG A 121 18.75 -7.89 -15.78
C ARG A 121 19.28 -9.30 -15.96
N LEU A 122 19.73 -9.65 -17.17
CA LEU A 122 20.30 -10.96 -17.47
C LEU A 122 21.75 -11.04 -16.96
N VAL A 123 22.50 -9.95 -17.12
CA VAL A 123 23.91 -9.88 -16.75
C VAL A 123 24.10 -9.73 -15.25
N LEU A 124 23.28 -8.94 -14.55
CA LEU A 124 23.38 -8.64 -13.10
C LEU A 124 22.03 -8.87 -12.39
N PRO A 125 21.65 -10.14 -12.15
CA PRO A 125 20.29 -10.49 -11.76
C PRO A 125 19.91 -10.18 -10.30
N GLY A 126 20.86 -9.94 -9.38
CA GLY A 126 20.48 -9.88 -7.97
C GLY A 126 21.44 -9.21 -7.00
N VAL A 127 21.02 -9.19 -5.72
CA VAL A 127 21.69 -8.48 -4.62
C VAL A 127 23.13 -8.94 -4.39
N PHE A 128 23.45 -10.21 -4.68
CA PHE A 128 24.82 -10.71 -4.64
C PHE A 128 25.76 -9.86 -5.50
N ASP A 129 25.27 -9.39 -6.66
CA ASP A 129 26.05 -8.59 -7.58
C ASP A 129 26.39 -7.20 -7.05
N ALA A 130 25.39 -6.55 -6.43
CA ALA A 130 25.61 -5.27 -5.75
C ALA A 130 26.65 -5.43 -4.62
N GLY A 131 26.65 -6.59 -3.94
CA GLY A 131 27.57 -6.90 -2.85
C GLY A 131 29.03 -6.97 -3.28
N TRP A 132 29.37 -7.71 -4.35
CA TRP A 132 30.76 -7.82 -4.79
C TRP A 132 31.25 -6.57 -5.53
N ILE A 133 30.39 -5.88 -6.28
CA ILE A 133 30.74 -4.61 -6.96
C ILE A 133 31.13 -3.53 -5.93
N ALA A 134 30.41 -3.47 -4.81
CA ALA A 134 30.69 -2.51 -3.74
C ALA A 134 32.04 -2.75 -3.01
N LEU A 135 32.67 -3.91 -3.22
CA LEU A 135 33.93 -4.29 -2.59
C LEU A 135 35.14 -4.14 -3.52
N LEU A 136 34.95 -3.73 -4.78
CA LEU A 136 36.05 -3.43 -5.70
C LEU A 136 36.85 -2.24 -5.16
N ASP A 137 38.17 -2.39 -5.10
CA ASP A 137 39.07 -1.32 -4.66
C ASP A 137 39.39 -0.32 -5.78
N ASP A 138 39.99 0.81 -5.42
CA ASP A 138 40.33 1.88 -6.36
C ASP A 138 41.30 1.40 -7.46
N THR A 139 42.18 0.45 -7.15
CA THR A 139 43.16 -0.11 -8.10
C THR A 139 42.45 -0.94 -9.17
N GLN A 140 41.57 -1.84 -8.74
CA GLN A 140 40.75 -2.66 -9.63
C GLN A 140 39.84 -1.80 -10.50
N LEU A 141 39.21 -0.78 -9.92
CA LEU A 141 38.35 0.14 -10.66
C LEU A 141 39.12 0.97 -11.69
N ALA A 142 40.34 1.42 -11.36
CA ALA A 142 41.21 2.10 -12.30
C ALA A 142 41.62 1.20 -13.48
N ARG A 143 41.99 -0.06 -13.19
CA ARG A 143 42.33 -1.07 -14.21
C ARG A 143 41.14 -1.38 -15.13
N ILE A 144 39.95 -1.60 -14.57
CA ILE A 144 38.71 -1.76 -15.34
C ILE A 144 38.48 -0.53 -16.22
N GLY A 145 38.61 0.68 -15.67
CA GLY A 145 38.47 1.93 -16.41
C GLY A 145 39.44 2.05 -17.59
N ALA A 146 40.70 1.66 -17.41
CA ALA A 146 41.72 1.68 -18.45
C ALA A 146 41.48 0.64 -19.57
N LEU A 147 40.87 -0.50 -19.25
CA LEU A 147 40.46 -1.51 -20.23
C LEU A 147 39.22 -1.08 -21.03
N LEU A 148 38.30 -0.35 -20.40
CA LEU A 148 37.07 0.15 -21.01
C LEU A 148 37.22 1.55 -21.63
N ALA A 149 38.39 2.18 -21.49
CA ALA A 149 38.66 3.49 -22.07
C ALA A 149 38.60 3.44 -23.61
N ASP A 150 37.93 4.42 -24.21
CA ASP A 150 37.94 4.58 -25.65
C ASP A 150 39.35 4.94 -26.14
N ALA A 151 39.85 4.17 -27.10
CA ALA A 151 41.14 4.47 -27.75
C ALA A 151 41.13 5.76 -28.58
N ALA A 152 39.95 6.29 -28.92
CA ALA A 152 39.79 7.53 -29.67
C ALA A 152 38.83 8.47 -28.89
N PRO A 153 39.31 9.64 -28.42
CA PRO A 153 38.44 10.62 -27.78
C PRO A 153 37.43 11.21 -28.77
N MET A 154 36.34 11.78 -28.25
CA MET A 154 35.39 12.55 -29.04
C MET A 154 36.04 13.84 -29.59
N PRO A 155 35.44 14.54 -30.59
CA PRO A 155 35.99 15.79 -31.13
C PRO A 155 36.29 16.87 -30.09
N ASP A 156 35.59 16.84 -28.95
CA ASP A 156 35.80 17.72 -27.81
C ASP A 156 36.91 17.26 -26.84
N GLY A 157 37.64 16.19 -27.17
CA GLY A 157 38.68 15.59 -26.33
C GLY A 157 38.16 14.73 -25.17
N SER A 158 36.83 14.61 -25.00
CA SER A 158 36.23 13.84 -23.90
C SER A 158 36.07 12.36 -24.24
N ALA A 159 35.96 11.52 -23.22
CA ALA A 159 35.61 10.11 -23.38
C ALA A 159 34.10 9.96 -23.65
N ARG A 160 33.70 9.04 -24.54
CA ARG A 160 32.30 8.86 -24.97
C ARG A 160 31.32 8.65 -23.82
N TRP A 161 31.75 7.94 -22.77
CA TRP A 161 30.90 7.68 -21.61
C TRP A 161 30.41 8.97 -20.93
N ARG A 162 31.17 10.08 -21.00
CA ARG A 162 30.73 11.38 -20.45
C ARG A 162 29.51 11.92 -21.20
N HIS A 163 29.48 11.77 -22.52
CA HIS A 163 28.30 12.11 -23.33
C HIS A 163 27.11 11.22 -22.97
N THR A 164 27.30 9.91 -22.86
CA THR A 164 26.24 8.97 -22.47
C THR A 164 25.65 9.30 -21.08
N VAL A 165 26.50 9.63 -20.11
CA VAL A 165 26.05 10.04 -18.77
C VAL A 165 25.34 11.41 -18.81
N MET A 166 25.83 12.37 -19.60
CA MET A 166 25.17 13.68 -19.76
C MET A 166 23.81 13.56 -20.47
N ASP A 167 23.70 12.70 -21.49
CA ASP A 167 22.42 12.40 -22.13
C ASP A 167 21.47 11.75 -21.12
N ALA A 168 21.95 10.85 -20.26
CA ALA A 168 21.14 10.27 -19.19
C ALA A 168 20.64 11.31 -18.17
N VAL A 169 21.49 12.29 -17.82
CA VAL A 169 21.08 13.45 -17.01
C VAL A 169 20.01 14.25 -17.73
N THR A 170 20.16 14.48 -19.04
CA THR A 170 19.19 15.20 -19.89
C THR A 170 17.82 14.51 -19.90
N TYR A 171 17.79 13.19 -20.10
CA TYR A 171 16.56 12.39 -20.01
C TYR A 171 15.93 12.44 -18.62
N CYS A 172 16.72 12.37 -17.55
CA CYS A 172 16.17 12.47 -16.21
C CYS A 172 15.60 13.87 -15.93
N CYS A 173 16.27 14.94 -16.39
CA CYS A 173 15.81 16.32 -16.20
C CYS A 173 14.52 16.60 -16.97
N SER A 174 14.42 16.14 -18.21
CA SER A 174 13.21 16.30 -19.02
C SER A 174 11.99 15.66 -18.33
N GLN A 175 12.16 14.50 -17.70
CA GLN A 175 11.12 13.84 -16.90
C GLN A 175 10.78 14.59 -15.60
N VAL A 176 11.77 15.19 -14.94
CA VAL A 176 11.55 16.06 -13.77
C VAL A 176 10.73 17.28 -14.16
N VAL A 177 11.07 17.95 -15.28
CA VAL A 177 10.33 19.10 -15.80
C VAL A 177 8.91 18.72 -16.24
N ALA A 178 8.75 17.61 -16.97
CA ALA A 178 7.44 17.11 -17.39
C ALA A 178 6.52 16.81 -16.18
N THR A 179 7.09 16.25 -15.11
CA THR A 179 6.36 16.04 -13.85
C THR A 179 6.03 17.37 -13.17
N GLY A 180 6.99 18.31 -13.14
CA GLY A 180 6.85 19.69 -12.70
C GLY A 180 5.65 20.42 -13.30
N PHE A 181 5.47 20.29 -14.62
CA PHE A 181 4.40 20.94 -15.38
C PHE A 181 3.07 20.20 -15.41
N SER A 182 3.01 18.98 -14.86
CA SER A 182 1.76 18.23 -14.81
C SER A 182 0.67 19.01 -14.04
N PRO A 183 -0.59 19.05 -14.52
CA PRO A 183 -1.67 19.77 -13.82
C PRO A 183 -1.88 19.27 -12.38
N GLU A 184 -1.64 17.97 -12.16
CA GLU A 184 -1.75 17.31 -10.87
C GLU A 184 -0.82 17.94 -9.83
N LEU A 185 0.40 18.29 -10.23
CA LEU A 185 1.41 18.92 -9.37
C LEU A 185 1.28 20.45 -9.39
N ARG A 186 1.19 21.07 -10.57
CA ARG A 186 1.17 22.53 -10.77
C ARG A 186 0.03 23.22 -10.02
N LEU A 187 -1.15 22.60 -9.91
CA LEU A 187 -2.31 23.16 -9.21
C LEU A 187 -2.23 23.00 -7.68
N ARG A 188 -1.23 22.29 -7.16
CA ARG A 188 -1.08 21.94 -5.73
C ARG A 188 0.25 22.41 -5.11
N ILE A 189 1.20 22.89 -5.91
CA ILE A 189 2.40 23.59 -5.41
C ILE A 189 1.95 24.85 -4.68
N SER A 190 2.58 25.17 -3.54
CA SER A 190 2.23 26.38 -2.78
C SER A 190 2.46 27.64 -3.63
N PRO A 191 1.67 28.71 -3.43
CA PRO A 191 1.84 29.95 -4.20
C PRO A 191 3.28 30.48 -4.17
N GLU A 192 3.91 30.45 -3.00
CA GLU A 192 5.29 30.93 -2.76
C GLU A 192 6.32 30.06 -3.52
N ALA A 193 6.13 28.73 -3.51
CA ALA A 193 6.98 27.80 -4.23
C ALA A 193 6.74 27.83 -5.75
N GLY A 194 5.56 28.31 -6.19
CA GLY A 194 5.19 28.48 -7.58
C GLY A 194 5.80 29.74 -8.21
N GLU A 195 5.95 30.82 -7.45
CA GLU A 195 6.58 32.08 -7.92
C GLU A 195 8.04 31.92 -8.33
N ALA A 196 8.80 31.10 -7.60
CA ALA A 196 10.20 30.81 -7.89
C ALA A 196 10.43 30.05 -9.21
N ARG A 197 9.36 29.44 -9.78
CA ARG A 197 9.34 28.74 -11.08
C ARG A 197 10.57 27.85 -11.37
N PRO A 198 11.06 27.04 -10.42
CA PRO A 198 12.35 26.35 -10.58
C PRO A 198 12.37 25.36 -11.75
N PHE A 199 11.24 24.73 -12.07
CA PHE A 199 11.11 23.80 -13.21
C PHE A 199 11.31 24.47 -14.58
N HIS A 200 11.05 25.77 -14.70
CA HIS A 200 11.19 26.50 -15.97
C HIS A 200 12.66 26.73 -16.34
N ALA A 201 13.51 26.97 -15.35
CA ALA A 201 14.94 27.26 -15.57
C ALA A 201 15.82 26.00 -15.60
N LEU A 202 15.33 24.84 -15.15
CA LEU A 202 16.14 23.62 -14.99
C LEU A 202 16.84 23.16 -16.27
N MET A 203 16.17 23.19 -17.42
CA MET A 203 16.79 22.79 -18.69
C MET A 203 17.85 23.79 -19.16
N ALA A 204 17.62 25.09 -18.96
CA ALA A 204 18.60 26.12 -19.31
C ALA A 204 19.88 26.00 -18.47
N ASP A 205 19.74 25.76 -17.16
CA ASP A 205 20.89 25.53 -16.28
C ASP A 205 21.63 24.22 -16.64
N LEU A 206 20.92 23.20 -17.14
CA LEU A 206 21.54 21.97 -17.65
C LEU A 206 22.32 22.21 -18.94
N ASP A 207 21.75 22.96 -19.89
CA ASP A 207 22.40 23.29 -21.16
C ASP A 207 23.70 24.08 -20.92
N ALA A 208 23.67 25.03 -19.99
CA ALA A 208 24.86 25.77 -19.55
C ALA A 208 25.93 24.84 -18.94
N LEU A 209 25.53 23.89 -18.08
CA LEU A 209 26.45 22.88 -17.53
C LEU A 209 27.04 21.99 -18.63
N ARG A 210 26.23 21.56 -19.61
CA ARG A 210 26.67 20.74 -20.74
C ARG A 210 27.68 21.49 -21.60
N GLU A 211 27.43 22.76 -21.88
CA GLU A 211 28.35 23.61 -22.64
C GLU A 211 29.71 23.72 -21.95
N GLN A 212 29.74 24.04 -20.65
CA GLN A 212 31.00 24.14 -19.90
C GLN A 212 31.72 22.80 -19.74
N MET A 213 30.98 21.69 -19.63
CA MET A 213 31.56 20.34 -19.50
C MET A 213 32.39 19.91 -20.72
N PHE A 214 31.98 20.35 -21.91
CA PHE A 214 32.57 19.95 -23.19
C PHE A 214 33.26 21.11 -23.93
N ALA A 215 33.48 22.24 -23.26
CA ALA A 215 34.16 23.41 -23.82
C ALA A 215 35.67 23.15 -24.06
N LEU A 216 36.20 23.76 -25.12
CA LEU A 216 37.62 23.75 -25.48
C LEU A 216 38.11 25.19 -25.70
N PRO A 217 39.07 25.71 -24.91
CA PRO A 217 39.70 25.08 -23.76
C PRO A 217 38.74 24.94 -22.57
N ARG A 218 39.02 23.98 -21.68
CA ARG A 218 38.22 23.74 -20.47
C ARG A 218 38.56 24.75 -19.39
N ASP A 219 37.53 25.39 -18.83
CA ASP A 219 37.63 26.25 -17.66
C ASP A 219 36.95 25.59 -16.45
N GLU A 220 37.75 25.17 -15.47
CA GLU A 220 37.24 24.48 -14.28
C GLU A 220 36.44 25.41 -13.36
N GLU A 221 36.70 26.72 -13.36
CA GLU A 221 35.95 27.68 -12.53
C GLU A 221 34.54 27.86 -13.08
N SER A 222 34.41 28.11 -14.40
CA SER A 222 33.12 28.20 -15.07
C SER A 222 32.33 26.90 -15.01
N LEU A 223 32.99 25.74 -15.15
CA LEU A 223 32.35 24.43 -14.99
C LEU A 223 31.79 24.24 -13.58
N GLN A 224 32.59 24.56 -12.55
CA GLN A 224 32.17 24.43 -11.16
C GLN A 224 31.02 25.39 -10.83
N ALA A 225 31.04 26.62 -11.36
CA ALA A 225 29.95 27.58 -11.20
C ALA A 225 28.65 27.08 -11.85
N ALA A 226 28.71 26.59 -13.09
CA ALA A 226 27.56 26.01 -13.79
C ALA A 226 27.00 24.78 -13.05
N PHE A 227 27.89 23.93 -12.51
CA PHE A 227 27.50 22.77 -11.71
C PHE A 227 26.74 23.16 -10.44
N VAL A 228 27.24 24.15 -9.69
CA VAL A 228 26.58 24.65 -8.48
C VAL A 228 25.20 25.25 -8.81
N ALA A 229 25.11 26.07 -9.86
CA ALA A 229 23.84 26.66 -10.31
C ALA A 229 22.81 25.57 -10.67
N PHE A 230 23.20 24.58 -11.46
CA PHE A 230 22.32 23.46 -11.84
C PHE A 230 21.89 22.63 -10.63
N ARG A 231 22.82 22.30 -9.72
CA ARG A 231 22.53 21.55 -8.49
C ARG A 231 21.52 22.30 -7.60
N ASP A 232 21.72 23.60 -7.41
CA ASP A 232 20.85 24.41 -6.56
C ASP A 232 19.45 24.55 -7.20
N ARG A 233 19.37 24.65 -8.55
CA ARG A 233 18.09 24.61 -9.28
C ARG A 233 17.38 23.27 -9.13
N LEU A 234 18.11 22.17 -9.23
CA LEU A 234 17.57 20.82 -9.04
C LEU A 234 17.00 20.64 -7.62
N ASP A 235 17.65 21.24 -6.63
CA ASP A 235 17.17 21.24 -5.24
C ASP A 235 15.96 22.13 -5.02
N ALA A 236 15.90 23.29 -5.66
CA ALA A 236 14.71 24.12 -5.68
C ALA A 236 13.51 23.37 -6.30
N CYS A 237 13.72 22.62 -7.39
CA CYS A 237 12.68 21.76 -7.99
C CYS A 237 12.17 20.71 -7.00
N ARG A 238 13.09 20.01 -6.30
CA ARG A 238 12.73 19.00 -5.30
C ARG A 238 11.97 19.60 -4.12
N SER A 239 12.39 20.76 -3.63
CA SER A 239 11.73 21.47 -2.52
C SER A 239 10.34 21.97 -2.92
N SER A 240 10.20 22.57 -4.11
CA SER A 240 8.91 23.01 -4.65
C SER A 240 7.94 21.84 -4.80
N ALA A 241 8.38 20.69 -5.34
CA ALA A 241 7.56 19.47 -5.38
C ALA A 241 7.17 18.97 -3.98
N SER A 242 8.06 19.10 -3.00
CA SER A 242 7.79 18.65 -1.62
C SER A 242 6.77 19.53 -0.88
N SER A 243 6.59 20.80 -1.28
CA SER A 243 5.56 21.70 -0.75
C SER A 243 4.13 21.19 -0.96
N VAL A 244 3.93 20.27 -1.91
CA VAL A 244 2.62 19.65 -2.12
C VAL A 244 2.21 18.82 -0.90
N TYR A 245 3.15 18.23 -0.17
CA TYR A 245 2.83 17.41 0.99
C TYR A 245 2.16 18.20 2.12
N THR A 246 2.50 19.48 2.28
CA THR A 246 1.89 20.33 3.31
C THR A 246 0.47 20.77 2.96
N HIS A 247 0.03 20.61 1.70
CA HIS A 247 -1.30 21.00 1.21
C HIS A 247 -2.14 19.80 0.70
N LEU A 248 -1.71 18.57 1.00
CA LEU A 248 -2.44 17.33 0.65
C LEU A 248 -3.75 17.18 1.42
N GLU A 249 -3.85 17.77 2.62
CA GLU A 249 -5.02 17.70 3.50
C GLU A 249 -6.26 18.35 2.87
N ASP A 250 -6.09 19.53 2.27
CA ASP A 250 -7.20 20.30 1.70
C ASP A 250 -7.62 19.84 0.30
N ASN A 251 -6.73 19.14 -0.41
CA ASN A 251 -6.89 18.84 -1.84
C ASN A 251 -7.08 17.35 -2.17
N GLY A 252 -7.03 16.48 -1.16
CA GLY A 252 -7.10 15.03 -1.32
C GLY A 252 -5.83 14.42 -1.94
N ILE A 253 -5.64 13.11 -1.74
CA ILE A 253 -4.43 12.41 -2.21
C ILE A 253 -4.77 11.58 -3.45
N SER A 254 -4.12 11.91 -4.56
CA SER A 254 -4.08 11.05 -5.75
C SER A 254 -2.91 10.07 -5.63
N VAL A 255 -3.18 8.77 -5.78
CA VAL A 255 -2.15 7.72 -5.92
C VAL A 255 -1.14 8.10 -6.99
N GLY A 256 -1.64 8.64 -8.11
CA GLY A 256 -0.83 9.08 -9.24
C GLY A 256 0.09 10.24 -8.88
N LEU A 257 -0.42 11.24 -8.15
CA LEU A 257 0.38 12.37 -7.69
C LEU A 257 1.51 11.93 -6.77
N VAL A 258 1.19 11.08 -5.79
CA VAL A 258 2.16 10.53 -4.85
C VAL A 258 3.23 9.72 -5.56
N PHE A 259 2.83 8.88 -6.50
CA PHE A 259 3.74 8.11 -7.34
C PHE A 259 4.65 9.03 -8.16
N ARG A 260 4.11 10.08 -8.81
CA ARG A 260 4.90 11.07 -9.55
C ARG A 260 5.87 11.84 -8.67
N LEU A 261 5.46 12.26 -7.47
CA LEU A 261 6.32 12.94 -6.51
C LEU A 261 7.49 12.04 -6.07
N ARG A 262 7.21 10.76 -5.82
CA ARG A 262 8.25 9.78 -5.53
C ARG A 262 9.21 9.60 -6.71
N GLN A 263 8.66 9.42 -7.92
CA GLN A 263 9.45 9.29 -9.13
C GLN A 263 10.34 10.52 -9.34
N LEU A 264 9.82 11.74 -9.17
CA LEU A 264 10.59 12.97 -9.22
C LEU A 264 11.75 12.96 -8.22
N ARG A 265 11.52 12.54 -6.97
CA ARG A 265 12.59 12.47 -5.95
C ARG A 265 13.65 11.43 -6.32
N GLU A 266 13.25 10.25 -6.77
CA GLU A 266 14.16 9.19 -7.23
C GLU A 266 14.97 9.65 -8.47
N ARG A 267 14.35 10.41 -9.38
CA ARG A 267 15.00 11.00 -10.56
C ARG A 267 16.03 12.04 -10.16
N VAL A 268 15.71 12.92 -9.22
CA VAL A 268 16.66 13.90 -8.66
C VAL A 268 17.87 13.19 -8.03
N LEU A 269 17.66 12.09 -7.30
CA LEU A 269 18.76 11.29 -6.75
C LEU A 269 19.61 10.64 -7.85
N ARG A 270 18.98 10.08 -8.89
CA ARG A 270 19.69 9.53 -10.05
C ARG A 270 20.53 10.59 -10.76
N ILE A 271 20.00 11.80 -10.96
CA ILE A 271 20.73 12.93 -11.55
C ILE A 271 21.98 13.23 -10.72
N ARG A 272 21.86 13.31 -9.39
CA ARG A 272 23.02 13.53 -8.50
C ARG A 272 24.08 12.44 -8.62
N GLU A 273 23.67 11.17 -8.72
CA GLU A 273 24.60 10.04 -8.87
C GLU A 273 25.33 10.07 -10.22
N LEU A 274 24.63 10.44 -11.29
CA LEU A 274 25.22 10.60 -12.62
C LEU A 274 26.19 11.79 -12.65
N LEU A 275 25.80 12.91 -12.02
CA LEU A 275 26.67 14.09 -11.88
C LEU A 275 27.93 13.79 -11.07
N ASP A 276 27.83 13.01 -9.99
CA ASP A 276 28.99 12.57 -9.21
C ASP A 276 29.98 11.80 -10.07
N CYS A 277 29.49 10.96 -11.00
CA CYS A 277 30.35 10.27 -11.97
C CYS A 277 31.02 11.23 -12.96
N LEU A 278 30.36 12.33 -13.35
CA LEU A 278 30.91 13.30 -14.31
C LEU A 278 31.94 14.23 -13.67
N MET A 279 31.68 14.69 -12.45
CA MET A 279 32.47 15.70 -11.75
C MET A 279 33.64 15.12 -10.95
N SER A 280 33.58 13.83 -10.59
CA SER A 280 34.66 13.21 -9.81
C SER A 280 35.96 13.14 -10.62
N PRO A 281 37.12 13.52 -10.03
CA PRO A 281 38.43 13.35 -10.67
C PRO A 281 38.77 11.87 -10.87
N VAL A 282 38.23 10.98 -10.03
CA VAL A 282 38.38 9.53 -10.12
C VAL A 282 36.97 8.91 -10.20
N PRO A 283 36.43 8.69 -11.41
CA PRO A 283 35.03 8.31 -11.59
C PRO A 283 34.71 6.84 -11.23
N GLY A 284 35.73 5.98 -11.11
CA GLY A 284 35.57 4.54 -10.88
C GLY A 284 34.67 4.19 -9.68
N PRO A 285 34.96 4.70 -8.46
CA PRO A 285 34.14 4.44 -7.27
C PRO A 285 32.70 4.94 -7.38
N SER A 286 32.49 6.12 -7.98
CA SER A 286 31.15 6.67 -8.21
C SER A 286 30.35 5.81 -9.20
N MET A 287 31.00 5.35 -10.28
CA MET A 287 30.40 4.46 -11.27
C MET A 287 30.03 3.09 -10.68
N ALA A 288 30.93 2.48 -9.90
CA ALA A 288 30.65 1.21 -9.21
C ALA A 288 29.47 1.33 -8.24
N ARG A 289 29.40 2.44 -7.50
CA ARG A 289 28.28 2.74 -6.60
C ARG A 289 26.97 2.92 -7.36
N LEU A 290 26.98 3.62 -8.49
CA LEU A 290 25.82 3.78 -9.36
C LEU A 290 25.35 2.42 -9.90
N VAL A 291 26.26 1.59 -10.43
CA VAL A 291 25.93 0.24 -10.91
C VAL A 291 25.34 -0.61 -9.79
N GLY A 292 25.94 -0.61 -8.60
CA GLY A 292 25.40 -1.32 -7.43
C GLY A 292 23.97 -0.88 -7.08
N LYS A 293 23.70 0.43 -7.10
CA LYS A 293 22.34 0.97 -6.89
C LYS A 293 21.36 0.57 -8.00
N LEU A 294 21.80 0.54 -9.26
CA LEU A 294 20.99 0.04 -10.39
C LEU A 294 20.61 -1.43 -10.18
N VAL A 295 21.55 -2.29 -9.78
CA VAL A 295 21.30 -3.70 -9.46
C VAL A 295 20.21 -3.83 -8.38
N LEU A 296 20.34 -3.09 -7.28
CA LEU A 296 19.35 -3.10 -6.21
C LEU A 296 17.98 -2.61 -6.68
N ALA A 297 17.92 -1.52 -7.46
CA ALA A 297 16.69 -0.99 -8.03
C ALA A 297 16.00 -1.98 -8.98
N GLY A 298 16.78 -2.73 -9.77
CA GLY A 298 16.27 -3.82 -10.61
C GLY A 298 15.62 -4.94 -9.81
N GLY A 299 16.24 -5.34 -8.69
CA GLY A 299 15.70 -6.35 -7.78
C GLY A 299 14.35 -5.94 -7.16
N GLU A 300 14.24 -4.69 -6.71
CA GLU A 300 12.98 -4.15 -6.17
C GLU A 300 11.87 -4.10 -7.22
N ARG A 301 12.22 -3.78 -8.48
CA ARG A 301 11.26 -3.74 -9.60
C ARG A 301 10.72 -5.12 -9.97
N ASN A 302 11.48 -6.20 -9.78
CA ASN A 302 10.99 -7.56 -10.03
C ASN A 302 10.06 -8.08 -8.90
N SER A 303 9.97 -7.36 -7.77
CA SER A 303 9.22 -7.80 -6.59
C SER A 303 7.79 -7.26 -6.55
N ILE A 304 6.79 -8.10 -6.83
CA ILE A 304 5.36 -7.75 -6.66
C ILE A 304 5.06 -7.35 -5.20
N ARG A 305 5.73 -7.99 -4.24
CA ARG A 305 5.61 -7.67 -2.82
C ARG A 305 6.08 -6.24 -2.51
N ALA A 306 7.20 -5.82 -3.10
CA ALA A 306 7.71 -4.44 -2.94
C ALA A 306 6.78 -3.41 -3.58
N LEU A 307 6.16 -3.75 -4.71
CA LEU A 307 5.15 -2.90 -5.36
C LEU A 307 3.94 -2.65 -4.44
N ILE A 308 3.36 -3.73 -3.89
CA ILE A 308 2.20 -3.63 -3.00
C ILE A 308 2.59 -2.87 -1.72
N ALA A 309 3.74 -3.17 -1.13
CA ALA A 309 4.18 -2.52 0.10
C ALA A 309 4.38 -1.01 -0.07
N SER A 310 4.96 -0.58 -1.19
CA SER A 310 5.34 0.82 -1.40
C SER A 310 4.22 1.72 -1.92
N ASN A 311 3.22 1.18 -2.63
CA ASN A 311 2.05 1.95 -3.07
C ASN A 311 0.91 1.96 -2.02
N SER A 312 0.85 0.95 -1.15
CA SER A 312 -0.18 0.89 -0.11
C SER A 312 0.08 1.89 1.03
N SER A 313 1.34 2.22 1.34
CA SER A 313 1.69 2.95 2.58
C SER A 313 1.16 4.38 2.62
N MET A 314 1.25 5.17 1.54
CA MET A 314 0.81 6.57 1.53
C MET A 314 -0.72 6.73 1.37
N LEU A 315 -1.37 5.82 0.63
CA LEU A 315 -2.83 5.77 0.61
C LEU A 315 -3.41 5.28 1.93
N ALA A 316 -2.79 4.25 2.51
CA ALA A 316 -3.11 3.78 3.84
C ALA A 316 -2.90 4.88 4.87
N ALA A 317 -1.80 5.64 4.78
CA ALA A 317 -1.53 6.77 5.68
C ALA A 317 -2.67 7.77 5.69
N LYS A 318 -3.20 8.16 4.51
CA LYS A 318 -4.28 9.14 4.49
C LYS A 318 -5.65 8.60 4.85
N VAL A 319 -5.96 7.37 4.43
CA VAL A 319 -7.16 6.67 4.90
C VAL A 319 -7.12 6.53 6.42
N THR A 320 -5.93 6.30 6.98
CA THR A 320 -5.68 6.18 8.43
C THR A 320 -5.82 7.55 9.13
N GLU A 321 -5.11 8.60 8.71
CA GLU A 321 -5.14 9.93 9.33
C GLU A 321 -6.55 10.53 9.44
N ARG A 322 -7.40 10.34 8.42
CA ARG A 322 -8.75 10.91 8.44
C ARG A 322 -9.78 10.04 9.15
N SER A 323 -9.58 8.71 9.10
CA SER A 323 -10.33 7.79 9.96
C SER A 323 -10.03 8.04 11.44
N ALA A 324 -8.79 8.46 11.76
CA ALA A 324 -8.37 8.81 13.10
C ALA A 324 -9.14 10.01 13.68
N GLU A 325 -9.26 11.12 12.95
CA GLU A 325 -10.04 12.30 13.36
C GLU A 325 -11.50 11.96 13.66
N THR A 326 -12.11 11.12 12.82
CA THR A 326 -13.52 10.72 12.99
C THR A 326 -13.70 9.70 14.12
N GLY A 327 -12.67 8.92 14.41
CA GLY A 327 -12.67 7.81 15.37
C GLY A 327 -12.67 8.24 16.84
N GLU A 328 -12.10 9.41 17.18
CA GLU A 328 -11.98 9.86 18.57
C GLU A 328 -13.34 10.00 19.28
N HIS A 329 -14.38 10.41 18.55
CA HIS A 329 -15.74 10.56 19.09
C HIS A 329 -16.39 9.23 19.52
N TYR A 330 -15.85 8.09 19.08
CA TYR A 330 -16.32 6.77 19.52
C TYR A 330 -15.65 6.29 20.80
N ILE A 331 -14.58 6.95 21.27
CA ILE A 331 -13.85 6.57 22.48
C ILE A 331 -14.48 7.28 23.69
N THR A 332 -15.17 6.51 24.51
CA THR A 332 -15.70 6.96 25.80
C THR A 332 -14.55 7.10 26.80
N ARG A 333 -14.49 8.21 27.53
CA ARG A 333 -13.44 8.51 28.53
C ARG A 333 -13.99 8.62 29.95
N ASP A 334 -15.29 8.89 30.08
CA ASP A 334 -15.98 9.08 31.35
C ASP A 334 -17.27 8.22 31.44
N ARG A 335 -17.91 8.23 32.61
CA ARG A 335 -19.13 7.45 32.86
C ARG A 335 -20.34 7.96 32.07
N ARG A 336 -20.45 9.27 31.82
CA ARG A 336 -21.56 9.86 31.07
C ARG A 336 -21.46 9.49 29.59
N SER A 337 -20.27 9.59 28.99
CA SER A 337 -20.04 9.14 27.61
C SER A 337 -20.26 7.63 27.45
N TYR A 338 -19.91 6.82 28.45
CA TYR A 338 -20.21 5.39 28.47
C TYR A 338 -21.72 5.10 28.43
N LEU A 339 -22.51 5.73 29.32
CA LEU A 339 -23.96 5.55 29.35
C LEU A 339 -24.65 6.04 28.06
N GLN A 340 -24.16 7.14 27.49
CA GLN A 340 -24.63 7.62 26.18
C GLN A 340 -24.34 6.61 25.06
N MET A 341 -23.15 5.99 25.06
CA MET A 341 -22.80 4.94 24.10
C MET A 341 -23.74 3.74 24.24
N VAL A 342 -23.96 3.25 25.47
CA VAL A 342 -24.88 2.14 25.73
C VAL A 342 -26.30 2.48 25.26
N LYS A 343 -26.80 3.69 25.53
CA LYS A 343 -28.15 4.11 25.08
C LYS A 343 -28.27 4.14 23.55
N LYS A 344 -27.29 4.71 22.85
CA LYS A 344 -27.26 4.73 21.38
C LYS A 344 -27.14 3.32 20.80
N ALA A 345 -26.34 2.46 21.43
CA ALA A 345 -26.19 1.06 21.04
C ALA A 345 -27.45 0.25 21.32
N ALA A 346 -28.12 0.48 22.44
CA ALA A 346 -29.41 -0.12 22.75
C ALA A 346 -30.40 0.17 21.62
N GLY A 347 -30.60 1.43 21.25
CA GLY A 347 -31.47 1.79 20.12
C GLY A 347 -31.07 1.09 18.80
N GLY A 348 -29.78 0.96 18.51
CA GLY A 348 -29.29 0.18 17.37
C GLY A 348 -29.67 -1.31 17.45
N GLY A 349 -29.62 -1.91 18.64
CA GLY A 349 -30.07 -3.27 18.92
C GLY A 349 -31.57 -3.46 18.70
N ALA A 350 -32.41 -2.55 19.22
CA ALA A 350 -33.85 -2.57 18.96
C ALA A 350 -34.17 -2.48 17.47
N PHE A 351 -33.53 -1.57 16.74
CA PHE A 351 -33.74 -1.45 15.29
C PHE A 351 -33.29 -2.72 14.54
N THR A 352 -32.19 -3.34 15.00
CA THR A 352 -31.70 -4.61 14.44
C THR A 352 -32.71 -5.76 14.60
N ALA A 353 -33.62 -5.70 15.58
CA ALA A 353 -34.69 -6.69 15.71
C ALA A 353 -35.60 -6.72 14.46
N LEU A 354 -35.94 -5.55 13.91
CA LEU A 354 -36.68 -5.43 12.64
C LEU A 354 -35.89 -6.01 11.46
N THR A 355 -34.56 -5.87 11.50
CA THR A 355 -33.66 -6.41 10.47
C THR A 355 -33.65 -7.93 10.49
N VAL A 356 -33.71 -8.53 11.68
CA VAL A 356 -33.77 -9.99 11.86
C VAL A 356 -35.10 -10.54 11.35
N LEU A 357 -36.23 -9.87 11.65
CA LEU A 357 -37.53 -10.27 11.10
C LEU A 357 -37.55 -10.16 9.56
N ALA A 358 -37.06 -9.05 9.02
CA ALA A 358 -36.96 -8.84 7.57
C ALA A 358 -36.08 -9.91 6.90
N LYS A 359 -34.99 -10.34 7.54
CA LYS A 359 -34.15 -11.46 7.08
C LYS A 359 -34.97 -12.72 6.90
N PHE A 360 -35.71 -13.16 7.93
CA PHE A 360 -36.56 -14.34 7.82
C PHE A 360 -37.66 -14.18 6.77
N GLY A 361 -38.23 -12.98 6.62
CA GLY A 361 -39.16 -12.65 5.53
C GLY A 361 -38.56 -12.86 4.15
N ILE A 362 -37.31 -12.43 3.92
CA ILE A 362 -36.60 -12.65 2.64
C ILE A 362 -36.35 -14.15 2.40
N TYR A 363 -35.96 -14.91 3.43
CA TYR A 363 -35.80 -16.37 3.28
C TYR A 363 -37.13 -17.06 2.95
N ALA A 364 -38.24 -16.59 3.50
CA ALA A 364 -39.57 -17.13 3.23
C ALA A 364 -40.03 -16.90 1.77
N LEU A 365 -39.47 -15.92 1.05
CA LEU A 365 -39.74 -15.71 -0.38
C LEU A 365 -39.11 -16.79 -1.28
N ALA A 366 -38.25 -17.66 -0.74
CA ALA A 366 -37.62 -18.78 -1.46
C ALA A 366 -36.92 -18.36 -2.77
N LEU A 367 -36.33 -17.17 -2.79
CA LEU A 367 -35.57 -16.67 -3.93
C LEU A 367 -34.34 -17.55 -4.20
N SER A 368 -33.87 -17.57 -5.45
CA SER A 368 -32.61 -18.24 -5.77
C SER A 368 -31.44 -17.64 -4.98
N ALA A 369 -30.37 -18.41 -4.78
CA ALA A 369 -29.27 -18.04 -3.87
C ALA A 369 -28.72 -16.62 -4.12
N PHE A 370 -28.50 -16.26 -5.39
CA PHE A 370 -28.03 -14.91 -5.76
C PHE A 370 -29.03 -13.81 -5.38
N TRP A 371 -30.31 -13.98 -5.74
CA TRP A 371 -31.35 -12.97 -5.47
C TRP A 371 -31.65 -12.84 -3.98
N SER A 372 -31.64 -13.95 -3.24
CA SER A 372 -31.75 -13.95 -1.78
C SER A 372 -30.58 -13.20 -1.14
N GLY A 373 -29.35 -13.47 -1.59
CA GLY A 373 -28.15 -12.77 -1.12
C GLY A 373 -28.16 -11.27 -1.44
N LEU A 374 -28.61 -10.89 -2.64
CA LEU A 374 -28.74 -9.48 -3.03
C LEU A 374 -29.82 -8.76 -2.22
N ALA A 375 -31.00 -9.37 -2.06
CA ALA A 375 -32.09 -8.81 -1.27
C ALA A 375 -31.70 -8.64 0.21
N ALA A 376 -31.07 -9.66 0.81
CA ALA A 376 -30.51 -9.58 2.16
C ALA A 376 -29.45 -8.48 2.26
N GLY A 377 -28.57 -8.36 1.26
CA GLY A 377 -27.52 -7.36 1.22
C GLY A 377 -28.04 -5.93 1.17
N LEU A 378 -29.05 -5.66 0.31
CA LEU A 378 -29.73 -4.38 0.22
C LEU A 378 -30.49 -4.05 1.51
N MET A 379 -31.15 -5.05 2.12
CA MET A 379 -31.86 -4.89 3.39
C MET A 379 -30.91 -4.55 4.54
N TYR A 380 -29.78 -5.25 4.65
CA TYR A 380 -28.74 -4.93 5.64
C TYR A 380 -28.15 -3.53 5.41
N ALA A 381 -27.84 -3.17 4.16
CA ALA A 381 -27.35 -1.84 3.81
C ALA A 381 -28.35 -0.74 4.24
N ALA A 382 -29.63 -0.91 3.90
CA ALA A 382 -30.69 0.02 4.29
C ALA A 382 -30.81 0.12 5.82
N SER A 383 -30.78 -1.02 6.53
CA SER A 383 -30.84 -1.04 7.98
C SER A 383 -29.67 -0.30 8.64
N PHE A 384 -28.43 -0.57 8.21
CA PHE A 384 -27.24 0.06 8.77
C PHE A 384 -27.19 1.57 8.48
N VAL A 385 -27.66 1.98 7.30
CA VAL A 385 -27.84 3.39 6.93
C VAL A 385 -28.91 4.05 7.81
N ALA A 386 -30.05 3.39 8.05
CA ALA A 386 -31.09 3.90 8.92
C ALA A 386 -30.59 4.08 10.38
N ILE A 387 -29.89 3.08 10.93
CA ILE A 387 -29.25 3.17 12.25
C ILE A 387 -28.33 4.41 12.32
N GLN A 388 -27.52 4.64 11.29
CA GLN A 388 -26.63 5.82 11.22
C GLN A 388 -27.44 7.13 11.19
N LEU A 389 -28.48 7.23 10.36
CA LEU A 389 -29.29 8.44 10.21
C LEU A 389 -30.10 8.76 11.49
N LEU A 390 -30.48 7.74 12.24
CA LEU A 390 -31.12 7.86 13.56
C LEU A 390 -30.13 8.19 14.69
N HIS A 391 -28.84 8.37 14.37
CA HIS A 391 -27.77 8.65 15.34
C HIS A 391 -27.61 7.54 16.40
N LEU A 392 -27.99 6.31 16.03
CA LEU A 392 -27.83 5.10 16.81
C LEU A 392 -26.47 4.45 16.51
N THR A 393 -26.02 3.56 17.40
CA THR A 393 -24.71 2.91 17.27
C THR A 393 -24.85 1.43 16.95
N LEU A 394 -24.14 0.97 15.93
CA LEU A 394 -23.86 -0.44 15.69
C LEU A 394 -22.39 -0.71 16.03
N ALA A 395 -22.15 -1.63 16.96
CA ALA A 395 -20.84 -1.82 17.59
C ALA A 395 -19.71 -2.14 16.59
N THR A 396 -20.03 -2.92 15.57
CA THR A 396 -19.06 -3.52 14.66
C THR A 396 -18.40 -2.56 13.68
N LYS A 397 -18.89 -1.31 13.56
CA LYS A 397 -18.29 -0.26 12.71
C LYS A 397 -17.11 0.44 13.38
N GLN A 398 -17.12 0.52 14.70
CA GLN A 398 -16.19 1.35 15.46
C GLN A 398 -14.72 0.92 15.36
N PRO A 399 -14.36 -0.39 15.42
CA PRO A 399 -12.97 -0.83 15.48
C PRO A 399 -12.11 -0.31 14.33
N ALA A 400 -12.71 -0.24 13.14
CA ALA A 400 -12.05 0.15 11.92
C ALA A 400 -11.83 1.67 11.81
N MET A 401 -12.60 2.48 12.55
CA MET A 401 -12.43 3.94 12.65
C MET A 401 -11.48 4.32 13.79
N THR A 402 -11.47 3.57 14.89
CA THR A 402 -10.68 3.87 16.08
C THR A 402 -9.24 3.36 16.02
N ALA A 403 -8.96 2.28 15.27
CA ALA A 403 -7.60 1.73 15.17
C ALA A 403 -6.58 2.71 14.54
N PRO A 404 -6.94 3.47 13.49
CA PRO A 404 -6.12 4.57 12.99
C PRO A 404 -5.79 5.65 14.03
N ALA A 405 -6.80 6.08 14.81
CA ALA A 405 -6.60 7.06 15.88
C ALA A 405 -5.56 6.58 16.90
N MET A 406 -5.68 5.30 17.28
CA MET A 406 -4.74 4.67 18.19
C MET A 406 -3.33 4.65 17.60
N ALA A 407 -3.17 4.28 16.34
CA ALA A 407 -1.86 4.24 15.68
C ALA A 407 -1.19 5.61 15.53
N ALA A 408 -1.96 6.69 15.34
CA ALA A 408 -1.41 8.05 15.28
C ALA A 408 -0.76 8.45 16.62
N ARG A 409 -1.37 8.05 17.75
CA ARG A 409 -0.85 8.31 19.11
C ARG A 409 0.45 7.55 19.42
N LEU A 410 0.77 6.47 18.69
CA LEU A 410 2.04 5.76 18.82
C LEU A 410 3.25 6.55 18.30
N ARG A 411 3.05 7.57 17.45
CA ARG A 411 4.17 8.28 16.78
C ARG A 411 5.10 8.98 17.77
N ASP A 412 4.57 9.43 18.90
CA ASP A 412 5.25 10.32 19.84
C ASP A 412 5.63 9.62 21.17
N ILE A 413 5.52 8.29 21.24
CA ILE A 413 5.83 7.52 22.47
C ILE A 413 7.34 7.35 22.62
N LYS A 414 7.96 8.26 23.38
CA LYS A 414 9.38 8.16 23.77
C LYS A 414 9.60 7.89 25.27
N SER A 415 8.64 8.23 26.13
CA SER A 415 8.71 8.09 27.60
C SER A 415 7.83 6.95 28.13
N ASP A 416 8.08 6.48 29.36
CA ASP A 416 7.21 5.48 30.03
C ASP A 416 5.82 6.05 30.31
N ASP A 417 5.72 7.34 30.69
CA ASP A 417 4.44 8.03 30.87
C ASP A 417 3.58 8.04 29.60
N ALA A 418 4.20 8.21 28.42
CA ALA A 418 3.50 8.12 27.14
C ALA A 418 2.99 6.70 26.83
N VAL A 419 3.68 5.66 27.32
CA VAL A 419 3.21 4.27 27.21
C VAL A 419 2.00 4.06 28.10
N ASP A 420 2.00 4.56 29.33
CA ASP A 420 0.88 4.42 30.26
C ASP A 420 -0.38 5.15 29.75
N GLN A 421 -0.22 6.39 29.27
CA GLN A 421 -1.31 7.15 28.62
C GLN A 421 -1.86 6.42 27.38
N PHE A 422 -0.98 5.81 26.58
CA PHE A 422 -1.42 5.00 25.44
C PHE A 422 -2.22 3.78 25.90
N VAL A 423 -1.78 3.09 26.94
CA VAL A 423 -2.49 1.94 27.51
C VAL A 423 -3.86 2.37 28.08
N ASP A 424 -3.97 3.57 28.68
CA ASP A 424 -5.27 4.16 29.07
C ASP A 424 -6.19 4.35 27.87
N GLU A 425 -5.67 4.86 26.75
CA GLU A 425 -6.45 4.99 25.51
C GLU A 425 -6.92 3.63 24.97
N VAL A 426 -6.05 2.61 24.99
CA VAL A 426 -6.44 1.24 24.61
C VAL A 426 -7.55 0.72 25.51
N ALA A 427 -7.47 0.94 26.82
CA ALA A 427 -8.50 0.52 27.77
C ALA A 427 -9.83 1.23 27.51
N ASN A 428 -9.81 2.55 27.29
CA ASN A 428 -10.97 3.36 26.93
C ASN A 428 -11.61 2.89 25.61
N LEU A 429 -10.79 2.52 24.63
CA LEU A 429 -11.27 1.98 23.37
C LEU A 429 -11.99 0.65 23.56
N VAL A 430 -11.34 -0.33 24.20
CA VAL A 430 -11.93 -1.67 24.44
C VAL A 430 -13.24 -1.52 25.21
N ARG A 431 -13.26 -0.66 26.23
CA ARG A 431 -14.45 -0.34 27.02
C ARG A 431 -15.60 0.18 26.16
N SER A 432 -15.29 1.04 25.19
CA SER A 432 -16.28 1.60 24.26
C SER A 432 -16.85 0.53 23.32
N GLN A 433 -16.00 -0.39 22.83
CA GLN A 433 -16.44 -1.53 22.01
C GLN A 433 -17.34 -2.47 22.79
N VAL A 434 -16.97 -2.81 24.02
CA VAL A 434 -17.78 -3.66 24.91
C VAL A 434 -19.13 -3.00 25.19
N ALA A 435 -19.15 -1.70 25.51
CA ALA A 435 -20.39 -0.95 25.75
C ALA A 435 -21.34 -1.01 24.55
N ALA A 436 -20.79 -0.86 23.34
CA ALA A 436 -21.58 -0.91 22.12
C ALA A 436 -22.12 -2.32 21.82
N VAL A 437 -21.28 -3.36 21.93
CA VAL A 437 -21.70 -4.76 21.71
C VAL A 437 -22.76 -5.16 22.71
N LEU A 438 -22.55 -4.89 24.00
CA LEU A 438 -23.52 -5.21 25.05
C LEU A 438 -24.82 -4.44 24.84
N GLY A 439 -24.76 -3.14 24.56
CA GLY A 439 -25.96 -2.34 24.29
C GLY A 439 -26.77 -2.91 23.12
N ASN A 440 -26.13 -3.29 22.02
CA ASN A 440 -26.80 -3.94 20.89
C ASN A 440 -27.44 -5.29 21.28
N VAL A 441 -26.66 -6.19 21.88
CA VAL A 441 -27.08 -7.58 22.18
C VAL A 441 -28.17 -7.60 23.27
N LEU A 442 -28.01 -6.83 24.33
CA LEU A 442 -28.96 -6.79 25.44
C LEU A 442 -30.33 -6.27 25.03
N LEU A 443 -30.43 -5.40 24.01
CA LEU A 443 -31.73 -4.93 23.52
C LEU A 443 -32.27 -5.74 22.34
N VAL A 444 -31.43 -6.28 21.44
CA VAL A 444 -31.93 -7.05 20.28
C VAL A 444 -32.62 -8.34 20.70
N VAL A 445 -32.12 -9.04 21.72
CA VAL A 445 -32.67 -10.31 22.20
C VAL A 445 -34.11 -10.15 22.70
N PRO A 446 -34.41 -9.27 23.69
CA PRO A 446 -35.78 -9.07 24.14
C PRO A 446 -36.66 -8.43 23.06
N ALA A 447 -36.14 -7.52 22.23
CA ALA A 447 -36.92 -6.90 21.16
C ALA A 447 -37.39 -7.93 20.12
N VAL A 448 -36.51 -8.82 19.68
CA VAL A 448 -36.90 -9.93 18.77
C VAL A 448 -37.87 -10.88 19.46
N GLY A 449 -37.61 -11.25 20.72
CA GLY A 449 -38.52 -12.11 21.48
C GLY A 449 -39.95 -11.55 21.54
N LEU A 450 -40.09 -10.25 21.87
CA LEU A 450 -41.38 -9.56 21.88
C LEU A 450 -42.05 -9.54 20.50
N LEU A 451 -41.29 -9.28 19.43
CA LEU A 451 -41.82 -9.28 18.08
C LEU A 451 -42.31 -10.67 17.64
N VAL A 452 -41.57 -11.73 17.98
CA VAL A 452 -41.95 -13.11 17.66
C VAL A 452 -43.17 -13.56 18.47
N LEU A 453 -43.22 -13.24 19.76
CA LEU A 453 -44.39 -13.53 20.59
C LEU A 453 -45.63 -12.76 20.12
N GLY A 454 -45.47 -11.49 19.74
CA GLY A 454 -46.53 -10.69 19.15
C GLY A 454 -47.03 -11.27 17.82
N TRP A 455 -46.12 -11.75 16.97
CA TRP A 455 -46.46 -12.45 15.72
C TRP A 455 -47.27 -13.73 15.98
N GLN A 456 -46.83 -14.56 16.92
CA GLN A 456 -47.53 -15.78 17.33
C GLN A 456 -48.93 -15.48 17.86
N ALA A 457 -49.06 -14.48 18.72
CA ALA A 457 -50.34 -14.06 19.27
C ALA A 457 -51.30 -13.54 18.18
N ALA A 458 -50.77 -12.81 17.19
CA ALA A 458 -51.59 -12.22 16.12
C ALA A 458 -52.01 -13.23 15.04
N LEU A 459 -51.16 -14.20 14.68
CA LEU A 459 -51.38 -15.10 13.54
C LEU A 459 -51.66 -16.56 13.93
N GLY A 460 -51.57 -16.90 15.23
CA GLY A 460 -51.80 -18.25 15.74
C GLY A 460 -50.78 -19.29 15.28
N ARG A 461 -49.64 -18.88 14.72
CA ARG A 461 -48.57 -19.75 14.22
C ARG A 461 -47.19 -19.21 14.56
N PRO A 462 -46.18 -20.07 14.77
CA PRO A 462 -44.82 -19.63 15.04
C PRO A 462 -44.21 -18.90 13.82
N LEU A 463 -43.30 -17.94 14.09
CA LEU A 463 -42.56 -17.25 13.03
C LEU A 463 -41.70 -18.23 12.24
N LEU A 464 -41.05 -19.15 12.96
CA LEU A 464 -40.26 -20.24 12.39
C LEU A 464 -40.90 -21.57 12.79
N ASP A 465 -41.02 -22.49 11.84
CA ASP A 465 -41.36 -23.87 12.20
C ASP A 465 -40.23 -24.54 12.99
N ALA A 466 -40.52 -25.70 13.59
CA ALA A 466 -39.58 -26.40 14.46
C ALA A 466 -38.27 -26.78 13.74
N ALA A 467 -38.33 -27.13 12.45
CA ALA A 467 -37.17 -27.54 11.67
C ALA A 467 -36.25 -26.34 11.37
N HIS A 468 -36.81 -25.21 10.95
CA HIS A 468 -36.07 -23.98 10.69
C HIS A 468 -35.50 -23.38 11.97
N ALA A 469 -36.23 -23.43 13.09
CA ALA A 469 -35.73 -22.97 14.39
C ALA A 469 -34.54 -23.83 14.86
N ALA A 470 -34.64 -25.16 14.79
CA ALA A 470 -33.55 -26.07 15.13
C ALA A 470 -32.33 -25.88 14.21
N SER A 471 -32.55 -25.77 12.90
CA SER A 471 -31.49 -25.50 11.91
C SER A 471 -30.78 -24.16 12.18
N THR A 472 -31.53 -23.12 12.55
CA THR A 472 -30.97 -21.81 12.92
C THR A 472 -30.03 -21.95 14.12
N LEU A 473 -30.46 -22.62 15.20
CA LEU A 473 -29.61 -22.85 16.38
C LEU A 473 -28.37 -23.67 16.05
N HIS A 474 -28.52 -24.75 15.28
CA HIS A 474 -27.40 -25.61 14.88
C HIS A 474 -26.38 -24.83 14.02
N SER A 475 -26.84 -23.99 13.09
CA SER A 475 -25.97 -23.19 12.22
C SER A 475 -25.16 -22.14 12.99
N LEU A 476 -25.64 -21.72 14.16
CA LEU A 476 -25.04 -20.73 15.06
C LEU A 476 -24.30 -21.36 16.24
N SER A 477 -24.22 -22.70 16.30
CA SER A 477 -23.54 -23.42 17.37
C SER A 477 -22.04 -23.11 17.40
N LEU A 478 -21.50 -22.92 18.60
CA LEU A 478 -20.06 -22.74 18.81
C LEU A 478 -19.23 -23.97 18.40
N LEU A 479 -19.81 -25.17 18.46
CA LEU A 479 -19.15 -26.42 18.04
C LEU A 479 -18.95 -26.52 16.51
N GLY A 480 -19.65 -25.68 15.75
CA GLY A 480 -19.57 -25.64 14.29
C GLY A 480 -18.56 -24.61 13.77
N PRO A 481 -18.63 -24.26 12.48
CA PRO A 481 -17.73 -23.29 11.82
C PRO A 481 -17.99 -21.83 12.23
N THR A 482 -18.84 -21.56 13.22
CA THR A 482 -19.24 -20.21 13.65
C THR A 482 -18.04 -19.33 14.00
N VAL A 483 -17.00 -19.89 14.64
CA VAL A 483 -15.76 -19.16 14.97
C VAL A 483 -15.07 -18.64 13.71
N LEU A 484 -14.93 -19.49 12.69
CA LEU A 484 -14.33 -19.12 11.41
C LEU A 484 -15.17 -18.04 10.71
N PHE A 485 -16.48 -18.22 10.65
CA PHE A 485 -17.39 -17.26 10.01
C PHE A 485 -17.42 -15.91 10.75
N ALA A 486 -17.27 -15.91 12.08
CA ALA A 486 -17.15 -14.68 12.86
C ALA A 486 -15.84 -13.93 12.57
N ALA A 487 -14.73 -14.66 12.38
CA ALA A 487 -13.46 -14.07 11.96
C ALA A 487 -13.55 -13.48 10.54
N ILE A 488 -14.19 -14.19 9.60
CA ILE A 488 -14.47 -13.69 8.24
C ILE A 488 -15.30 -12.40 8.31
N THR A 489 -16.32 -12.36 9.18
CA THR A 489 -17.11 -11.15 9.41
C THR A 489 -16.23 -9.98 9.87
N GLY A 490 -15.26 -10.23 10.76
CA GLY A 490 -14.26 -9.23 11.17
C GLY A 490 -13.42 -8.69 10.00
N ILE A 491 -13.04 -9.56 9.05
CA ILE A 491 -12.38 -9.15 7.80
C ILE A 491 -13.30 -8.27 6.96
N LEU A 492 -14.59 -8.63 6.81
CA LEU A 492 -15.55 -7.81 6.06
C LEU A 492 -15.78 -6.44 6.68
N LEU A 493 -15.82 -6.35 8.01
CA LEU A 493 -15.90 -5.08 8.73
C LEU A 493 -14.70 -4.19 8.39
N PHE A 494 -13.48 -4.75 8.43
CA PHE A 494 -12.27 -4.06 7.98
C PHE A 494 -12.32 -3.67 6.49
N SER A 495 -12.71 -4.57 5.60
CA SER A 495 -12.82 -4.26 4.16
C SER A 495 -13.80 -3.11 3.90
N SER A 496 -14.92 -3.05 4.63
CA SER A 496 -15.90 -1.97 4.50
C SER A 496 -15.34 -0.60 4.89
N SER A 497 -14.41 -0.54 5.86
CA SER A 497 -13.78 0.72 6.26
C SER A 497 -12.76 1.20 5.25
N ILE A 498 -12.07 0.29 4.55
CA ILE A 498 -11.21 0.66 3.41
C ILE A 498 -12.06 1.29 2.31
N ILE A 499 -13.19 0.68 1.96
CA ILE A 499 -14.12 1.21 0.94
C ILE A 499 -14.62 2.60 1.35
N ALA A 500 -14.92 2.79 2.64
CA ALA A 500 -15.32 4.08 3.19
C ALA A 500 -14.23 5.15 3.03
N GLY A 501 -13.01 4.86 3.47
CA GLY A 501 -11.88 5.78 3.34
C GLY A 501 -11.53 6.09 1.90
N TRP A 502 -11.61 5.11 0.99
CA TRP A 502 -11.41 5.31 -0.44
C TRP A 502 -12.48 6.21 -1.05
N THR A 503 -13.76 5.95 -0.74
CA THR A 503 -14.89 6.74 -1.25
C THR A 503 -14.83 8.18 -0.74
N GLU A 504 -14.49 8.36 0.53
CA GLU A 504 -14.31 9.68 1.13
C GLU A 504 -13.12 10.43 0.51
N ASN A 505 -11.99 9.75 0.29
CA ASN A 505 -10.85 10.37 -0.40
C ASN A 505 -11.23 10.76 -1.84
N ALA A 506 -11.94 9.92 -2.58
CA ALA A 506 -12.42 10.25 -3.92
C ALA A 506 -13.35 11.46 -3.91
N PHE A 507 -14.23 11.56 -2.91
CA PHE A 507 -15.14 12.69 -2.74
C PHE A 507 -14.40 14.01 -2.55
N VAL A 508 -13.33 14.04 -1.74
CA VAL A 508 -12.47 15.21 -1.55
C VAL A 508 -11.61 15.50 -2.78
N LEU A 509 -10.98 14.46 -3.33
CA LEU A 509 -10.06 14.57 -4.45
C LEU A 509 -10.72 15.21 -5.69
N HIS A 510 -11.98 14.85 -5.95
CA HIS A 510 -12.77 15.39 -7.05
C HIS A 510 -13.58 16.64 -6.68
N ARG A 511 -13.37 17.18 -5.47
CA ARG A 511 -14.08 18.36 -4.93
C ARG A 511 -15.60 18.23 -5.12
N LEU A 512 -16.14 17.04 -4.83
CA LEU A 512 -17.55 16.73 -5.07
C LEU A 512 -18.49 17.58 -4.22
N ASP A 513 -18.03 18.05 -3.06
CA ASP A 513 -18.72 19.07 -2.25
C ASP A 513 -18.93 20.36 -3.03
N SER A 514 -17.88 20.89 -3.67
CA SER A 514 -17.96 22.07 -4.52
C SER A 514 -18.80 21.81 -5.77
N ALA A 515 -18.60 20.65 -6.41
CA ALA A 515 -19.38 20.26 -7.57
C ALA A 515 -20.88 20.20 -7.24
N MET A 516 -21.29 19.55 -6.15
CA MET A 516 -22.69 19.50 -5.75
C MET A 516 -23.26 20.86 -5.36
N ARG A 517 -22.46 21.73 -4.74
CA ARG A 517 -22.89 23.07 -4.33
C ARG A 517 -23.12 24.01 -5.52
N TYR A 518 -22.26 23.96 -6.54
CA TYR A 518 -22.25 24.93 -7.63
C TYR A 518 -22.63 24.35 -9.01
N ASN A 519 -22.99 23.07 -9.10
CA ASN A 519 -23.44 22.48 -10.36
C ASN A 519 -24.74 23.16 -10.83
N PRO A 520 -24.80 23.69 -12.07
CA PRO A 520 -25.97 24.39 -12.59
C PRO A 520 -27.25 23.56 -12.58
N ARG A 521 -27.17 22.26 -12.87
CA ARG A 521 -28.34 21.35 -12.89
C ARG A 521 -28.87 21.07 -11.49
N ILE A 522 -27.96 20.85 -10.53
CA ILE A 522 -28.34 20.64 -9.11
C ILE A 522 -28.93 21.93 -8.54
N GLY A 523 -28.32 23.07 -8.85
CA GLY A 523 -28.82 24.39 -8.46
C GLY A 523 -30.22 24.69 -9.03
N ALA A 524 -30.45 24.35 -10.30
CA ALA A 524 -31.76 24.50 -10.94
C ALA A 524 -32.84 23.60 -10.32
N PHE A 525 -32.49 22.34 -9.96
CA PHE A 525 -33.46 21.39 -9.41
C PHE A 525 -33.76 21.59 -7.92
N LEU A 526 -32.74 21.80 -7.08
CA LEU A 526 -32.90 21.87 -5.62
C LEU A 526 -32.98 23.32 -5.09
N GLY A 527 -32.39 24.27 -5.80
CA GLY A 527 -32.09 25.63 -5.32
C GLY A 527 -30.77 25.70 -4.55
N ALA A 528 -30.10 26.86 -4.60
CA ALA A 528 -28.74 27.05 -4.06
C ALA A 528 -28.61 26.71 -2.56
N ALA A 529 -29.62 27.05 -1.75
CA ALA A 529 -29.61 26.77 -0.32
C ALA A 529 -29.72 25.28 0.01
N ARG A 530 -30.49 24.51 -0.78
CA ARG A 530 -30.60 23.05 -0.61
C ARG A 530 -29.37 22.34 -1.16
N ALA A 531 -28.83 22.78 -2.30
CA ALA A 531 -27.58 22.26 -2.85
C ALA A 531 -26.42 22.41 -1.85
N ARG A 532 -26.32 23.56 -1.16
CA ARG A 532 -25.32 23.79 -0.10
C ARG A 532 -25.51 22.85 1.09
N ARG A 533 -26.74 22.66 1.56
CA ARG A 533 -27.06 21.72 2.66
C ARG A 533 -26.75 20.28 2.27
N TRP A 534 -27.09 19.89 1.04
CA TRP A 534 -26.81 18.55 0.53
C TRP A 534 -25.31 18.29 0.40
N ALA A 535 -24.54 19.25 -0.13
CA ALA A 535 -23.08 19.15 -0.19
C ALA A 535 -22.45 19.00 1.20
N ALA A 536 -22.89 19.82 2.18
CA ALA A 536 -22.43 19.71 3.57
C ALA A 536 -22.79 18.36 4.21
N PHE A 537 -24.02 17.89 3.97
CA PHE A 537 -24.48 16.59 4.47
C PHE A 537 -23.70 15.43 3.84
N MET A 538 -23.46 15.44 2.54
CA MET A 538 -22.64 14.41 1.89
C MET A 538 -21.20 14.45 2.40
N ARG A 539 -20.61 15.64 2.60
CA ARG A 539 -19.25 15.79 3.13
C ARG A 539 -19.08 15.09 4.48
N THR A 540 -20.08 15.14 5.34
CA THR A 540 -20.04 14.52 6.68
C THR A 540 -20.49 13.05 6.70
N HIS A 541 -21.37 12.62 5.79
CA HIS A 541 -21.99 11.28 5.84
C HIS A 541 -21.49 10.29 4.79
N ILE A 542 -20.80 10.71 3.72
CA ILE A 542 -20.42 9.85 2.58
C ILE A 542 -19.60 8.63 3.00
N SER A 543 -18.64 8.82 3.90
CA SER A 543 -17.81 7.75 4.45
C SER A 543 -18.66 6.70 5.18
N GLY A 544 -19.62 7.18 5.99
CA GLY A 544 -20.54 6.31 6.71
C GLY A 544 -21.49 5.53 5.80
N PHE A 545 -22.01 6.15 4.73
CA PHE A 545 -22.80 5.46 3.72
C PHE A 545 -21.98 4.41 2.98
N ALA A 546 -20.78 4.75 2.52
CA ALA A 546 -19.90 3.81 1.83
C ALA A 546 -19.56 2.58 2.71
N SER A 547 -19.24 2.79 3.99
CA SER A 547 -19.02 1.70 4.96
C SER A 547 -20.27 0.83 5.13
N ASN A 548 -21.43 1.44 5.42
CA ASN A 548 -22.65 0.69 5.75
C ASN A 548 -23.23 -0.05 4.54
N ILE A 549 -23.22 0.58 3.36
CA ILE A 549 -23.72 0.00 2.11
C ILE A 549 -22.82 -1.16 1.70
N SER A 550 -21.49 -0.96 1.68
CA SER A 550 -20.56 -2.02 1.30
C SER A 550 -20.62 -3.19 2.29
N LEU A 551 -20.68 -2.92 3.60
CA LEU A 551 -20.82 -3.96 4.61
C LEU A 551 -22.12 -4.74 4.40
N GLY A 552 -23.26 -4.07 4.29
CA GLY A 552 -24.55 -4.72 4.08
C GLY A 552 -24.54 -5.64 2.86
N LEU A 553 -24.07 -5.14 1.72
CA LEU A 553 -23.93 -5.93 0.49
C LEU A 553 -22.99 -7.12 0.68
N MET A 554 -21.84 -6.96 1.33
CA MET A 554 -20.90 -8.06 1.59
C MET A 554 -21.50 -9.13 2.51
N LEU A 555 -22.23 -8.74 3.57
CA LEU A 555 -22.89 -9.70 4.48
C LEU A 555 -23.94 -10.55 3.76
N GLY A 556 -24.63 -9.99 2.75
CA GLY A 556 -25.67 -10.69 1.98
C GLY A 556 -25.14 -11.50 0.78
N LEU A 557 -24.24 -10.91 -0.01
CA LEU A 557 -23.77 -11.51 -1.27
C LEU A 557 -22.64 -12.53 -1.07
N LEU A 558 -21.79 -12.36 -0.05
CA LEU A 558 -20.64 -13.27 0.13
C LEU A 558 -21.06 -14.73 0.33
N PRO A 559 -22.07 -15.06 1.17
CA PRO A 559 -22.54 -16.44 1.28
C PRO A 559 -23.07 -17.00 -0.04
N ALA A 560 -23.81 -16.19 -0.80
CA ALA A 560 -24.34 -16.61 -2.11
C ALA A 560 -23.22 -16.91 -3.12
N PHE A 561 -22.21 -16.04 -3.17
CA PHE A 561 -21.04 -16.23 -4.04
C PHE A 561 -20.20 -17.43 -3.61
N ALA A 562 -19.93 -17.59 -2.31
CA ALA A 562 -19.18 -18.73 -1.79
C ALA A 562 -19.91 -20.06 -2.01
N GLY A 563 -21.24 -20.07 -1.89
CA GLY A 563 -22.08 -21.22 -2.20
C GLY A 563 -21.97 -21.63 -3.67
N PHE A 564 -21.93 -20.66 -4.60
CA PHE A 564 -21.76 -20.93 -6.03
C PHE A 564 -20.45 -21.67 -6.35
N PHE A 565 -19.36 -21.36 -5.63
CA PHE A 565 -18.06 -22.05 -5.77
C PHE A 565 -17.91 -23.29 -4.86
N GLY A 566 -18.96 -23.69 -4.14
CA GLY A 566 -18.92 -24.85 -3.23
C GLY A 566 -18.07 -24.66 -1.97
N LEU A 567 -17.73 -23.41 -1.60
CA LEU A 567 -16.85 -23.11 -0.46
C LEU A 567 -17.57 -23.16 0.90
N GLY A 568 -18.91 -23.16 0.90
CA GLY A 568 -19.72 -23.27 2.12
C GLY A 568 -19.49 -22.15 3.15
N LEU A 569 -19.06 -20.97 2.72
CA LEU A 569 -18.79 -19.84 3.62
C LEU A 569 -20.08 -19.12 4.01
N ASP A 570 -20.20 -18.78 5.29
CA ASP A 570 -21.27 -17.96 5.84
C ASP A 570 -20.67 -16.84 6.71
N VAL A 571 -21.53 -15.97 7.22
CA VAL A 571 -21.15 -14.77 7.97
C VAL A 571 -21.89 -14.75 9.31
N ARG A 572 -21.18 -14.37 10.38
CA ARG A 572 -21.67 -14.36 11.77
C ARG A 572 -21.40 -13.00 12.38
N HIS A 573 -22.42 -12.14 12.36
CA HIS A 573 -22.40 -10.83 12.98
C HIS A 573 -23.11 -10.89 14.34
N VAL A 574 -22.44 -10.46 15.41
CA VAL A 574 -22.89 -10.66 16.80
C VAL A 574 -24.35 -10.27 17.04
N THR A 575 -24.78 -9.07 16.64
CA THR A 575 -26.15 -8.58 16.87
C THR A 575 -27.20 -9.36 16.06
N LEU A 576 -26.91 -9.68 14.79
CA LEU A 576 -27.80 -10.45 13.94
C LEU A 576 -27.91 -11.90 14.39
N SER A 577 -26.79 -12.50 14.83
CA SER A 577 -26.76 -13.86 15.38
C SER A 577 -27.55 -13.94 16.69
N ALA A 578 -27.35 -12.98 17.61
CA ALA A 578 -28.10 -12.92 18.86
C ALA A 578 -29.62 -12.80 18.62
N GLY A 579 -30.03 -11.94 17.68
CA GLY A 579 -31.44 -11.84 17.31
C GLY A 579 -31.99 -13.09 16.63
N GLN A 580 -31.23 -13.78 15.77
CA GLN A 580 -31.65 -15.05 15.18
C GLN A 580 -31.83 -16.16 16.21
N ILE A 581 -30.92 -16.25 17.20
CA ILE A 581 -31.06 -17.18 18.33
C ILE A 581 -32.32 -16.86 19.13
N ALA A 582 -32.56 -15.58 19.42
CA ALA A 582 -33.78 -15.14 20.11
C ALA A 582 -35.05 -15.50 19.32
N ALA A 583 -35.05 -15.31 17.99
CA ALA A 583 -36.18 -15.67 17.15
C ALA A 583 -36.45 -17.17 17.13
N ALA A 584 -35.40 -17.99 17.03
CA ALA A 584 -35.51 -19.45 17.07
C ALA A 584 -36.02 -19.93 18.44
N ALA A 585 -35.43 -19.45 19.54
CA ALA A 585 -35.85 -19.80 20.89
C ALA A 585 -37.30 -19.39 21.17
N ALA A 586 -37.69 -18.17 20.80
CA ALA A 586 -39.08 -17.69 20.96
C ALA A 586 -40.06 -18.46 20.07
N SER A 587 -39.65 -18.89 18.87
CA SER A 587 -40.50 -19.71 17.98
C SER A 587 -40.77 -21.11 18.53
N MET A 588 -39.82 -21.67 19.27
CA MET A 588 -39.91 -23.01 19.88
C MET A 588 -40.56 -23.01 21.27
N GLY A 589 -40.70 -21.83 21.90
CA GLY A 589 -41.28 -21.68 23.24
C GLY A 589 -40.38 -22.20 24.37
N LEU A 590 -40.96 -22.41 25.55
CA LEU A 590 -40.24 -22.88 26.74
C LEU A 590 -39.45 -24.19 26.57
N PRO A 591 -39.89 -25.17 25.74
CA PRO A 591 -39.10 -26.37 25.48
C PRO A 591 -37.69 -26.09 24.93
N ALA A 592 -37.46 -24.94 24.28
CA ALA A 592 -36.14 -24.56 23.76
C ALA A 592 -35.06 -24.51 24.85
N LEU A 593 -35.42 -24.17 26.09
CA LEU A 593 -34.48 -24.06 27.22
C LEU A 593 -33.81 -25.39 27.58
N HIS A 594 -34.46 -26.51 27.25
CA HIS A 594 -33.94 -27.86 27.48
C HIS A 594 -33.03 -28.35 26.35
N GLN A 595 -32.92 -27.60 25.24
CA GLN A 595 -32.13 -28.03 24.09
C GLN A 595 -30.66 -27.60 24.22
N PRO A 596 -29.70 -28.55 24.14
CA PRO A 596 -28.28 -28.21 24.16
C PRO A 596 -27.87 -27.25 23.04
N ALA A 597 -28.53 -27.33 21.88
CA ALA A 597 -28.26 -26.48 20.73
C ALA A 597 -28.44 -24.98 21.04
N LEU A 598 -29.42 -24.63 21.88
CA LEU A 598 -29.64 -23.24 22.30
C LEU A 598 -28.42 -22.71 23.07
N TRP A 599 -27.95 -23.47 24.05
CA TRP A 599 -26.84 -23.04 24.91
C TRP A 599 -25.51 -22.98 24.17
N TRP A 600 -25.26 -23.88 23.22
CA TRP A 600 -24.09 -23.78 22.33
C TRP A 600 -24.16 -22.56 21.40
N ALA A 601 -25.36 -22.19 20.93
CA ALA A 601 -25.53 -20.97 20.13
C ALA A 601 -25.38 -19.71 21.00
N VAL A 602 -25.91 -19.70 22.23
CA VAL A 602 -25.74 -18.61 23.20
C VAL A 602 -24.27 -18.42 23.58
N ALA A 603 -23.54 -19.52 23.85
CA ALA A 603 -22.11 -19.50 24.13
C ALA A 603 -21.29 -18.94 22.95
N ALA A 604 -21.80 -19.04 21.72
CA ALA A 604 -21.15 -18.47 20.56
C ALA A 604 -21.21 -16.93 20.51
N ILE A 605 -22.24 -16.29 21.10
CA ILE A 605 -22.44 -14.83 21.05
C ILE A 605 -21.20 -14.03 21.51
N PRO A 606 -20.61 -14.26 22.70
CA PRO A 606 -19.42 -13.53 23.12
C PRO A 606 -18.21 -13.78 22.21
N VAL A 607 -18.06 -15.01 21.70
CA VAL A 607 -16.97 -15.37 20.77
C VAL A 607 -17.13 -14.64 19.43
N ILE A 608 -18.36 -14.60 18.90
CA ILE A 608 -18.67 -13.87 17.66
C ILE A 608 -18.36 -12.39 17.85
N GLY A 609 -18.82 -11.77 18.94
CA GLY A 609 -18.58 -10.36 19.25
C GLY A 609 -17.09 -10.05 19.38
N ALA A 610 -16.35 -10.88 20.12
CA ALA A 610 -14.90 -10.73 20.28
C ALA A 610 -14.17 -10.82 18.94
N LEU A 611 -14.50 -11.78 18.07
CA LEU A 611 -13.85 -11.96 16.77
C LEU A 611 -14.22 -10.86 15.77
N ASN A 612 -15.50 -10.45 15.71
CA ASN A 612 -15.94 -9.33 14.86
C ASN A 612 -15.11 -8.07 15.16
N VAL A 613 -14.91 -7.76 16.46
CA VAL A 613 -14.16 -6.58 16.90
C VAL A 613 -12.65 -6.75 16.76
N SER A 614 -12.08 -7.82 17.33
CA SER A 614 -10.62 -8.01 17.40
C SER A 614 -9.97 -8.23 16.05
N VAL A 615 -10.59 -8.99 15.14
CA VAL A 615 -10.05 -9.23 13.80
C VAL A 615 -10.09 -7.93 12.98
N SER A 616 -11.21 -7.21 13.01
CA SER A 616 -11.33 -5.91 12.32
C SER A 616 -10.30 -4.91 12.84
N PHE A 617 -10.19 -4.78 14.17
CA PHE A 617 -9.20 -3.93 14.82
C PHE A 617 -7.77 -4.32 14.44
N TYR A 618 -7.43 -5.62 14.48
CA TYR A 618 -6.08 -6.11 14.16
C TYR A 618 -5.64 -5.71 12.76
N PHE A 619 -6.49 -5.89 11.75
CA PHE A 619 -6.15 -5.52 10.38
C PHE A 619 -6.06 -3.99 10.19
N ALA A 620 -7.00 -3.23 10.77
CA ALA A 620 -6.97 -1.78 10.73
C ALA A 620 -5.73 -1.20 11.42
N PHE A 621 -5.39 -1.72 12.61
CA PHE A 621 -4.23 -1.31 13.38
C PHE A 621 -2.92 -1.68 12.68
N ARG A 622 -2.83 -2.89 12.11
CA ARG A 622 -1.65 -3.31 11.32
C ARG A 622 -1.44 -2.45 10.08
N LEU A 623 -2.52 -2.06 9.40
CA LEU A 623 -2.46 -1.15 8.25
C LEU A 623 -1.94 0.22 8.68
N ALA A 624 -2.45 0.75 9.78
CA ALA A 624 -2.06 2.03 10.34
C ALA A 624 -0.59 2.06 10.83
N LEU A 625 -0.13 1.01 11.53
CA LEU A 625 1.27 0.88 11.96
C LEU A 625 2.25 0.84 10.78
N ARG A 626 1.85 0.22 9.65
CA ARG A 626 2.66 0.21 8.42
C ARG A 626 2.74 1.59 7.78
N ALA A 627 1.67 2.38 7.88
CA ALA A 627 1.66 3.75 7.37
C ALA A 627 2.56 4.69 8.19
N HIS A 628 2.68 4.47 9.51
CA HIS A 628 3.44 5.35 10.41
C HIS A 628 4.85 4.85 10.78
N SER A 629 5.37 3.80 10.12
CA SER A 629 6.76 3.32 10.26
C SER A 629 7.26 3.10 11.70
N VAL A 630 6.39 2.66 12.62
CA VAL A 630 6.72 2.44 14.04
C VAL A 630 7.77 1.34 14.21
N SER A 631 8.81 1.59 15.03
CA SER A 631 9.94 0.67 15.26
C SER A 631 9.50 -0.67 15.88
N LEU A 632 10.31 -1.72 15.71
CA LEU A 632 10.02 -3.04 16.29
C LEU A 632 10.16 -3.05 17.82
N GLY A 633 11.04 -2.20 18.38
CA GLY A 633 11.27 -2.09 19.82
C GLY A 633 10.05 -1.53 20.56
N ASP A 634 9.44 -0.47 20.02
CA ASP A 634 8.27 0.18 20.64
C ASP A 634 7.06 -0.75 20.69
N ARG A 635 6.90 -1.62 19.68
CA ARG A 635 5.83 -2.62 19.62
C ARG A 635 5.92 -3.64 20.76
N ALA A 636 7.13 -4.07 21.10
CA ALA A 636 7.34 -5.05 22.16
C ALA A 636 6.98 -4.46 23.53
N ARG A 637 7.42 -3.22 23.79
CA ARG A 637 7.18 -2.47 25.03
C ARG A 637 5.69 -2.18 25.27
N ILE A 638 4.96 -1.78 24.23
CA ILE A 638 3.51 -1.54 24.31
C ILE A 638 2.76 -2.85 24.58
N ARG A 639 3.13 -3.94 23.91
CA ARG A 639 2.51 -5.25 24.13
C ARG A 639 2.69 -5.71 25.58
N SER A 640 3.88 -5.54 26.16
CA SER A 640 4.11 -5.87 27.57
C SER A 640 3.28 -4.99 28.51
N ALA A 641 3.14 -3.70 28.23
CA ALA A 641 2.39 -2.77 29.09
C ALA A 641 0.87 -3.06 29.07
N ILE A 642 0.29 -3.32 27.88
CA ILE A 642 -1.11 -3.76 27.76
C ILE A 642 -1.33 -5.07 28.53
N TRP A 643 -0.41 -6.03 28.41
CA TRP A 643 -0.51 -7.32 29.09
C TRP A 643 -0.36 -7.20 30.61
N ALA A 644 0.49 -6.29 31.09
CA ALA A 644 0.63 -5.97 32.50
C ALA A 644 -0.69 -5.39 33.05
N ARG A 645 -1.33 -4.44 32.35
CA ARG A 645 -2.64 -3.89 32.76
C ARG A 645 -3.75 -4.92 32.71
N TRP A 646 -3.76 -5.79 31.71
CA TRP A 646 -4.74 -6.88 31.63
C TRP A 646 -4.66 -7.80 32.87
N ARG A 647 -3.45 -8.06 33.37
CA ARG A 647 -3.24 -8.87 34.58
C ARG A 647 -3.55 -8.12 35.87
N SER A 648 -3.18 -6.84 35.97
CA SER A 648 -3.30 -6.07 37.22
C SER A 648 -4.65 -5.38 37.40
N ARG A 649 -5.27 -4.90 36.32
CA ARG A 649 -6.53 -4.11 36.32
C ARG A 649 -7.45 -4.48 35.15
N PRO A 650 -7.87 -5.75 35.00
CA PRO A 650 -8.73 -6.18 33.87
C PRO A 650 -10.05 -5.42 33.80
N VAL A 651 -10.65 -5.07 34.95
CA VAL A 651 -11.93 -4.35 35.04
C VAL A 651 -11.88 -3.00 34.31
N SER A 652 -10.71 -2.36 34.25
CA SER A 652 -10.53 -1.06 33.56
C SER A 652 -10.81 -1.13 32.05
N PHE A 653 -10.78 -2.31 31.44
CA PHE A 653 -11.14 -2.52 30.03
C PHE A 653 -12.66 -2.66 29.80
N PHE A 654 -13.46 -2.83 30.84
CA PHE A 654 -14.89 -3.16 30.71
C PHE A 654 -15.80 -2.08 31.31
N LEU A 655 -15.39 -1.48 32.43
CA LEU A 655 -16.19 -0.52 33.18
C LEU A 655 -15.41 0.79 33.40
N PRO A 656 -16.09 1.95 33.40
CA PRO A 656 -15.46 3.20 33.83
C PRO A 656 -15.12 3.09 35.31
N THR A 657 -13.85 3.33 35.66
CA THR A 657 -13.39 3.48 37.04
C THR A 657 -13.79 4.82 37.64
#